data_AF-A0A4U1ECG4-F1
#
_entry.id   AF-A0A4U1ECG4-F1
#
_cell.length_a   1.000
_cell.length_b   1.000
_cell.length_c   1.000
_cell.angle_alpha   90.00
_cell.angle_beta   90.00
_cell.angle_gamma   90.00
#
_symmetry.space_group_name_H-M   'P 1'
#
loop_
_entity.id
_entity.type
_entity.pdbx_description
1 polymer ?
#
loop_
_entity_poly.entity_id
_entity_poly.type
_entity_poly.pdbx_seq_one_letter_code
_entity_poly.pdbx_strand_id
1 'polypeptide(L)'
;LPLVADLFHDGKDSAPAATTSSKISVRSARPPLKASNKEHKKTVGHQFRTSLHLLMETLNTTTPHYVRCIKPNDEKLPFRFDPKRAVQQLRACGVLETIRISAAGYPSRWAYHDFYNRYRVLVKKKELANTDKKAICKSVLESLIKDPDKFQFGRTKIFFRAGQVAYLEKLRADKFRAATITIQKTVRGWLQKVKYRRLKAATLTLQRYCRGHLARRLAEHMRRTRAAVVLQKQYRMRRAHQAYQRVRRATVVIQAFARGMFVRRIYHQVLREHKATIIQKHVRSWLARRCFQRLRGAAIVIQCSFRRLKAKRELKALKIEARSAEHLKRLNVGMENKVVQLQRKIDDQNKEFKMLSEQLSAITSTHVTEVEKLKEELACYQQSQGVDSSPQLQEEVESLRTELQRAHSERKVLEDAHTREKDELRKRVADLEQENALLKDEKEQLNNQILCQSKDELAQTSVEENLLMKKELEEERSRYQNLQTPGHRRNPSNQSSLESDSNYPSISTSEVGDAEDALQQVEEIGLEKAAMDLTVFLKLQKRVRELEQERKKLQVQLEKKEQQDSKKIPAERPSSDLDVDQDADLAYNSLKRQELESENKKLKNELNELRKAVADQASEHSAAHGTPDSYCLLLNQLKLAHEELEVRKEEVLILRTQIVSADQRRLAGKGSEPNINARTSWPNSEKHVDQEDAIEAYHGVCQTNRLLEAQLQAQSREHGEEVEGLKAQVQALKEEMDEQQQTFCQTLLLSPEAQLEFGIQQELSRLTNENLDLKELVEKLEKNERKLKKQLKIYMKKVQDLEAAQALAQSERRRHELNRQVTVQRKEKDFQGMLEYHKEDEALLIRNLVTDLKPQALAGTVPCLPAYILYMCIRHADYVNDDLKVHSLLTSTINGIKKVLKKHNDDFEMTSFWLSNTCRFLHCLKQYSGDEQHVFHFRAPQISGQNGGQRFRS
;
A
#
# COMPACT_ATOMS: atom_id res chain seq x y z
N LEU A 1 46.95 -61.18 72.17
CA LEU A 1 48.31 -60.96 72.73
C LEU A 1 48.45 -59.50 73.11
N PRO A 2 48.35 -59.16 74.40
CA PRO A 2 48.77 -57.85 74.92
C PRO A 2 50.29 -57.84 75.17
N LEU A 3 50.91 -56.67 75.15
CA LEU A 3 52.23 -56.40 75.72
C LEU A 3 52.38 -54.89 75.98
N VAL A 4 53.44 -54.49 76.69
CA VAL A 4 53.76 -53.11 77.10
C VAL A 4 52.76 -52.55 78.12
N ALA A 5 52.68 -53.25 79.25
CA ALA A 5 52.31 -52.67 80.54
C ALA A 5 53.50 -52.82 81.53
N ASP A 6 54.73 -52.70 81.01
CA ASP A 6 55.99 -52.90 81.74
C ASP A 6 56.90 -51.69 81.59
N LEU A 7 56.84 -50.79 82.57
CA LEU A 7 57.85 -49.79 82.92
C LEU A 7 57.45 -49.17 84.26
N PHE A 8 58.43 -48.94 85.14
CA PHE A 8 58.26 -48.42 86.51
C PHE A 8 57.58 -49.38 87.51
N HIS A 9 58.28 -50.47 87.83
CA HIS A 9 58.29 -51.04 89.19
C HIS A 9 59.75 -51.35 89.58
N ASP A 10 60.30 -50.54 90.48
CA ASP A 10 61.44 -50.89 91.34
C ASP A 10 60.92 -50.77 92.79
N GLY A 11 61.27 -51.61 93.75
CA GLY A 11 62.14 -52.79 93.72
C GLY A 11 62.50 -53.09 95.18
N LYS A 12 62.10 -54.25 95.72
CA LYS A 12 62.20 -54.50 97.17
C LYS A 12 62.26 -55.98 97.53
N ASP A 13 63.47 -56.54 97.46
CA ASP A 13 63.73 -57.95 97.76
C ASP A 13 64.02 -58.24 99.24
N SER A 14 63.85 -59.51 99.58
CA SER A 14 64.21 -60.17 100.84
C SER A 14 64.35 -61.66 100.53
N ALA A 15 65.27 -62.47 101.08
CA ALA A 15 66.28 -62.30 102.14
C ALA A 15 67.42 -63.33 101.82
N PRO A 16 68.06 -64.08 102.75
CA PRO A 16 68.40 -63.85 104.17
C PRO A 16 69.90 -64.10 104.51
N ALA A 17 70.36 -63.55 105.64
CA ALA A 17 71.57 -63.99 106.35
C ALA A 17 71.40 -63.75 107.86
N ALA A 18 72.23 -64.40 108.70
CA ALA A 18 71.93 -64.63 110.12
C ALA A 18 72.69 -63.73 111.13
N THR A 19 72.58 -64.11 112.41
CA THR A 19 73.37 -63.72 113.60
C THR A 19 73.09 -62.37 114.32
N THR A 20 72.45 -62.52 115.48
CA THR A 20 72.78 -61.89 116.79
C THR A 20 72.86 -60.37 116.96
N SER A 21 71.96 -59.80 117.79
CA SER A 21 72.34 -59.47 119.19
C SER A 21 71.15 -59.11 120.10
N SER A 22 71.28 -59.46 121.37
CA SER A 22 70.61 -58.98 122.60
C SER A 22 69.36 -58.07 122.52
N LYS A 23 68.28 -58.53 123.16
CA LYS A 23 67.32 -57.65 123.88
C LYS A 23 68.09 -56.81 124.92
N ILE A 24 67.63 -55.59 125.20
CA ILE A 24 67.62 -55.01 126.56
C ILE A 24 66.53 -53.94 126.63
N SER A 25 65.80 -53.90 127.75
CA SER A 25 64.86 -52.84 128.12
C SER A 25 65.28 -52.31 129.48
N VAL A 26 65.75 -51.06 129.55
CA VAL A 26 65.99 -50.35 130.82
C VAL A 26 65.03 -49.17 130.92
N ARG A 27 64.17 -49.18 131.93
CA ARG A 27 63.50 -47.96 132.41
C ARG A 27 64.53 -47.15 133.21
N SER A 28 64.83 -45.93 132.77
CA SER A 28 65.35 -44.89 133.66
C SER A 28 64.20 -43.99 134.11
N ALA A 29 64.21 -43.55 135.37
CA ALA A 29 63.04 -42.92 136.00
C ALA A 29 63.38 -41.53 136.57
N ARG A 30 62.81 -40.49 135.97
CA ARG A 30 62.39 -39.23 136.64
C ARG A 30 61.56 -38.35 135.68
N PRO A 31 60.46 -37.72 136.15
CA PRO A 31 59.66 -36.74 135.39
C PRO A 31 60.10 -35.29 135.73
N PRO A 32 59.48 -34.25 135.13
CA PRO A 32 59.13 -34.09 133.71
C PRO A 32 59.55 -32.71 133.16
N LEU A 33 59.67 -32.56 131.83
CA LEU A 33 59.63 -31.25 131.16
C LEU A 33 58.73 -31.31 129.92
N LYS A 34 57.91 -30.27 129.72
CA LYS A 34 56.95 -30.19 128.59
C LYS A 34 57.66 -29.82 127.30
N ALA A 35 57.64 -30.72 126.31
CA ALA A 35 57.92 -30.36 124.91
C ALA A 35 56.62 -29.92 124.21
N SER A 36 56.68 -28.85 123.41
CA SER A 36 55.52 -28.26 122.73
C SER A 36 55.03 -29.10 121.54
N ASN A 37 53.72 -29.15 121.32
CA ASN A 37 53.10 -29.73 120.13
C ASN A 37 53.78 -29.27 118.82
N LYS A 38 54.26 -30.23 118.03
CA LYS A 38 54.74 -30.03 116.65
C LYS A 38 53.95 -30.87 115.65
N GLU A 39 52.62 -30.77 115.71
CA GLU A 39 51.84 -30.96 114.49
C GLU A 39 52.37 -29.96 113.44
N HIS A 40 52.93 -30.48 112.34
CA HIS A 40 53.49 -29.63 111.30
C HIS A 40 52.33 -28.97 110.55
N LYS A 41 52.19 -27.64 110.69
CA LYS A 41 51.08 -26.86 110.12
C LYS A 41 50.89 -27.19 108.63
N LYS A 42 49.73 -27.75 108.27
CA LYS A 42 49.36 -28.09 106.89
C LYS A 42 49.47 -26.85 106.00
N THR A 43 50.44 -26.84 105.09
CA THR A 43 50.66 -25.70 104.18
C THR A 43 49.48 -25.51 103.23
N VAL A 44 49.27 -24.28 102.75
CA VAL A 44 48.21 -23.98 101.76
C VAL A 44 48.36 -24.86 100.51
N GLY A 45 49.60 -25.13 100.06
CA GLY A 45 49.87 -26.04 98.95
C GLY A 45 49.47 -27.50 99.21
N HIS A 46 49.62 -28.00 100.44
CA HIS A 46 49.12 -29.32 100.82
C HIS A 46 47.58 -29.36 100.82
N GLN A 47 46.92 -28.36 101.39
CA GLN A 47 45.45 -28.26 101.40
C GLN A 47 44.88 -28.16 99.97
N PHE A 48 45.49 -27.34 99.10
CA PHE A 48 45.12 -27.21 97.70
C PHE A 48 45.32 -28.52 96.93
N ARG A 49 46.45 -29.22 97.12
CA ARG A 49 46.69 -30.53 96.48
C ARG A 49 45.61 -31.55 96.86
N THR A 50 45.25 -31.66 98.13
CA THR A 50 44.21 -32.60 98.59
C THR A 50 42.83 -32.23 98.05
N SER A 51 42.48 -30.93 98.03
CA SER A 51 41.23 -30.45 97.44
C SER A 51 41.14 -30.73 95.93
N LEU A 52 42.23 -30.49 95.19
CA LEU A 52 42.28 -30.75 93.74
C LEU A 52 42.22 -32.25 93.43
N HIS A 53 42.84 -33.10 94.25
CA HIS A 53 42.74 -34.57 94.09
C HIS A 53 41.29 -35.05 94.23
N LEU A 54 40.61 -34.62 95.30
CA LEU A 54 39.21 -34.98 95.56
C LEU A 54 38.27 -34.49 94.44
N LEU A 55 38.53 -33.30 93.88
CA LEU A 55 37.80 -32.78 92.71
C LEU A 55 38.02 -33.65 91.46
N MET A 56 39.27 -34.02 91.15
CA MET A 56 39.59 -34.86 90.00
C MET A 56 39.00 -36.28 90.13
N GLU A 57 39.05 -36.85 91.33
CA GLU A 57 38.41 -38.13 91.66
C GLU A 57 36.89 -38.07 91.44
N THR A 58 36.24 -37.01 91.94
CA THR A 58 34.81 -36.76 91.71
C THR A 58 34.50 -36.66 90.21
N LEU A 59 35.26 -35.85 89.45
CA LEU A 59 35.05 -35.65 88.02
C LEU A 59 35.22 -36.95 87.21
N ASN A 60 36.19 -37.80 87.58
CA ASN A 60 36.47 -39.06 86.89
C ASN A 60 35.36 -40.11 87.03
N THR A 61 34.42 -39.96 87.98
CA THR A 61 33.22 -40.83 88.05
C THR A 61 32.09 -40.38 87.12
N THR A 62 32.23 -39.24 86.45
CA THR A 62 31.20 -38.63 85.59
C THR A 62 31.57 -38.67 84.10
N THR A 63 30.60 -38.41 83.22
CA THR A 63 30.86 -38.17 81.79
C THR A 63 31.10 -36.67 81.54
N PRO A 64 32.34 -36.21 81.26
CA PRO A 64 32.65 -34.79 81.19
C PRO A 64 32.17 -34.13 79.89
N HIS A 65 31.42 -33.03 80.02
CA HIS A 65 31.02 -32.17 78.91
C HIS A 65 31.82 -30.85 78.95
N TYR A 66 32.51 -30.52 77.85
CA TYR A 66 33.46 -29.41 77.82
C TYR A 66 32.89 -28.17 77.13
N VAL A 67 32.79 -27.06 77.88
CA VAL A 67 32.60 -25.70 77.34
C VAL A 67 33.95 -24.99 77.34
N ARG A 68 34.29 -24.28 76.26
CA ARG A 68 35.53 -23.51 76.12
C ARG A 68 35.22 -22.06 75.77
N CYS A 69 35.22 -21.19 76.78
CA CYS A 69 35.00 -19.75 76.60
C CYS A 69 36.21 -19.09 75.94
N ILE A 70 35.98 -18.23 74.94
CA ILE A 70 37.01 -17.47 74.23
C ILE A 70 36.68 -15.98 74.33
N LYS A 71 37.59 -15.16 74.86
CA LYS A 71 37.47 -13.70 74.89
C LYS A 71 37.75 -13.15 73.47
N PRO A 72 36.80 -12.48 72.79
CA PRO A 72 36.95 -12.13 71.37
C PRO A 72 37.89 -10.94 71.14
N ASN A 73 37.98 -10.01 72.09
CA ASN A 73 38.91 -8.88 72.09
C ASN A 73 39.18 -8.44 73.54
N ASP A 74 40.30 -7.74 73.79
CA ASP A 74 40.63 -7.35 75.16
C ASP A 74 39.88 -6.13 75.70
N GLU A 75 39.45 -5.22 74.80
CA GLU A 75 38.73 -3.96 75.04
C GLU A 75 37.26 -4.13 75.46
N LYS A 76 36.75 -5.38 75.52
CA LYS A 76 35.34 -5.73 75.82
C LYS A 76 34.30 -5.22 74.80
N LEU A 77 34.71 -4.79 73.61
CA LEU A 77 33.80 -4.29 72.58
C LEU A 77 32.89 -5.41 72.04
N PRO A 78 31.58 -5.16 71.81
CA PRO A 78 30.68 -6.15 71.23
C PRO A 78 31.08 -6.50 69.79
N PHE A 79 30.99 -7.79 69.44
CA PHE A 79 31.27 -8.36 68.10
C PHE A 79 32.67 -8.10 67.48
N ARG A 80 33.54 -7.29 68.11
CA ARG A 80 34.91 -7.04 67.66
C ARG A 80 35.79 -8.26 67.94
N PHE A 81 36.48 -8.77 66.92
CA PHE A 81 37.31 -9.98 67.00
C PHE A 81 38.78 -9.65 66.73
N ASP A 82 39.68 -9.96 67.67
CA ASP A 82 41.13 -9.94 67.42
C ASP A 82 41.63 -11.37 67.12
N PRO A 83 42.10 -11.65 65.89
CA PRO A 83 42.67 -12.93 65.52
C PRO A 83 43.89 -13.34 66.37
N LYS A 84 44.72 -12.38 66.83
CA LYS A 84 45.92 -12.68 67.63
C LYS A 84 45.52 -13.22 69.01
N ARG A 85 44.68 -12.47 69.74
CA ARG A 85 44.14 -12.88 71.04
C ARG A 85 43.30 -14.15 70.95
N ALA A 86 42.54 -14.35 69.88
CA ALA A 86 41.77 -15.58 69.67
C ALA A 86 42.69 -16.80 69.45
N VAL A 87 43.69 -16.72 68.56
CA VAL A 87 44.62 -17.84 68.30
C VAL A 87 45.47 -18.18 69.52
N GLN A 88 45.86 -17.20 70.33
CA GLN A 88 46.56 -17.43 71.60
C GLN A 88 45.72 -18.29 72.56
N GLN A 89 44.43 -17.98 72.71
CA GLN A 89 43.50 -18.76 73.54
C GLN A 89 43.23 -20.16 72.96
N LEU A 90 43.05 -20.29 71.64
CA LEU A 90 42.84 -21.59 71.00
C LEU A 90 44.04 -22.55 71.16
N ARG A 91 45.26 -22.02 71.31
CA ARG A 91 46.45 -22.77 71.74
C ARG A 91 46.38 -23.13 73.23
N ALA A 92 46.26 -22.13 74.10
CA ALA A 92 46.30 -22.31 75.56
C ALA A 92 45.19 -23.20 76.11
N CYS A 93 43.99 -23.17 75.52
CA CYS A 93 42.85 -24.02 75.89
C CYS A 93 42.89 -25.43 75.26
N GLY A 94 43.97 -25.80 74.56
CA GLY A 94 44.13 -27.11 73.93
C GLY A 94 43.20 -27.37 72.74
N VAL A 95 42.51 -26.36 72.20
CA VAL A 95 41.51 -26.54 71.14
C VAL A 95 42.18 -26.94 69.82
N LEU A 96 43.30 -26.30 69.47
CA LEU A 96 44.07 -26.70 68.28
C LEU A 96 44.65 -28.12 68.42
N GLU A 97 45.02 -28.55 69.62
CA GLU A 97 45.53 -29.90 69.88
C GLU A 97 44.40 -30.96 69.78
N THR A 98 43.22 -30.64 70.31
CA THR A 98 42.00 -31.44 70.14
C THR A 98 41.65 -31.61 68.66
N ILE A 99 41.82 -30.55 67.86
CA ILE A 99 41.65 -30.56 66.40
C ILE A 99 42.76 -31.39 65.73
N ARG A 100 44.03 -31.30 66.16
CA ARG A 100 45.17 -32.07 65.63
C ARG A 100 44.93 -33.58 65.78
N ILE A 101 44.54 -34.02 66.98
CA ILE A 101 44.18 -35.41 67.28
C ILE A 101 42.95 -35.85 66.45
N SER A 102 41.93 -34.99 66.36
CA SER A 102 40.72 -35.27 65.56
C SER A 102 41.01 -35.40 64.05
N ALA A 103 41.98 -34.63 63.54
CA ALA A 103 42.41 -34.65 62.14
C ALA A 103 43.31 -35.86 61.81
N ALA A 104 44.13 -36.31 62.78
CA ALA A 104 44.89 -37.56 62.69
C ALA A 104 44.00 -38.81 62.73
N GLY A 105 42.75 -38.69 63.18
CA GLY A 105 41.69 -39.69 63.06
C GLY A 105 40.86 -39.51 61.78
N TYR A 106 39.53 -39.46 61.96
CA TYR A 106 38.54 -39.26 60.89
C TYR A 106 37.65 -38.05 61.23
N PRO A 107 38.05 -36.83 60.84
CA PRO A 107 37.36 -35.60 61.22
C PRO A 107 36.04 -35.40 60.47
N SER A 108 35.94 -35.85 59.21
CA SER A 108 34.73 -35.71 58.39
C SER A 108 33.81 -36.93 58.57
N ARG A 109 32.53 -36.69 58.91
CA ARG A 109 31.58 -37.75 59.29
C ARG A 109 30.20 -37.47 58.65
N TRP A 110 29.72 -38.38 57.81
CA TRP A 110 28.48 -38.22 57.03
C TRP A 110 27.49 -39.35 57.33
N ALA A 111 26.19 -39.08 57.43
CA ALA A 111 25.21 -40.17 57.44
C ALA A 111 25.08 -40.77 56.02
N TYR A 112 24.74 -42.06 55.94
CA TYR A 112 24.56 -42.75 54.65
C TYR A 112 23.49 -42.08 53.78
N HIS A 113 22.45 -41.49 54.37
CA HIS A 113 21.42 -40.79 53.60
C HIS A 113 21.94 -39.49 52.97
N ASP A 114 22.61 -38.64 53.75
CA ASP A 114 23.17 -37.36 53.29
C ASP A 114 24.23 -37.58 52.20
N PHE A 115 25.08 -38.59 52.40
CA PHE A 115 26.09 -38.99 51.44
C PHE A 115 25.44 -39.45 50.12
N TYR A 116 24.47 -40.36 50.19
CA TYR A 116 23.73 -40.82 49.01
C TYR A 116 23.07 -39.65 48.27
N ASN A 117 22.31 -38.80 48.97
CA ASN A 117 21.60 -37.67 48.37
C ASN A 117 22.56 -36.71 47.67
N ARG A 118 23.72 -36.39 48.29
CA ARG A 118 24.70 -35.45 47.73
C ARG A 118 25.45 -36.03 46.54
N TYR A 119 25.92 -37.28 46.64
CA TYR A 119 26.81 -37.89 45.66
C TYR A 119 26.11 -38.82 44.64
N ARG A 120 24.77 -38.92 44.65
CA ARG A 120 23.95 -39.70 43.68
C ARG A 120 24.35 -39.50 42.21
N VAL A 121 24.80 -38.30 41.84
CA VAL A 121 25.25 -37.95 40.47
C VAL A 121 26.55 -38.65 40.03
N LEU A 122 27.34 -39.18 40.97
CA LEU A 122 28.56 -39.95 40.69
C LEU A 122 28.29 -41.44 40.44
N VAL A 123 27.14 -41.95 40.91
CA VAL A 123 26.76 -43.37 40.85
C VAL A 123 26.51 -43.81 39.40
N LYS A 124 26.94 -45.02 39.02
CA LYS A 124 26.66 -45.55 37.68
C LYS A 124 25.22 -46.05 37.62
N LYS A 125 24.53 -45.91 36.47
CA LYS A 125 23.11 -46.32 36.31
C LYS A 125 22.83 -47.77 36.75
N LYS A 126 23.79 -48.69 36.59
CA LYS A 126 23.67 -50.10 37.02
C LYS A 126 23.65 -50.27 38.55
N GLU A 127 24.43 -49.47 39.28
CA GLU A 127 24.54 -49.52 40.75
C GLU A 127 23.30 -48.93 41.44
N LEU A 128 22.59 -48.04 40.74
CA LEU A 128 21.40 -47.35 41.24
C LEU A 128 20.13 -48.22 41.30
N ALA A 129 20.21 -49.50 40.92
CA ALA A 129 19.11 -50.45 40.96
C ALA A 129 18.93 -51.12 42.34
N ASN A 130 19.94 -51.07 43.21
CA ASN A 130 19.86 -51.60 44.58
C ASN A 130 19.01 -50.70 45.47
N THR A 131 18.10 -51.27 46.26
CA THR A 131 17.23 -50.51 47.17
C THR A 131 17.96 -50.01 48.42
N ASP A 132 18.99 -50.71 48.89
CA ASP A 132 19.75 -50.29 50.07
C ASP A 132 20.73 -49.14 49.79
N LYS A 133 20.40 -47.97 50.33
CA LYS A 133 21.24 -46.76 50.34
C LYS A 133 22.63 -47.03 50.92
N LYS A 134 22.79 -47.93 51.90
CA LYS A 134 24.07 -48.23 52.54
C LYS A 134 24.97 -49.07 51.63
N ALA A 135 24.46 -50.13 51.01
CA ALA A 135 25.15 -50.91 49.99
C ALA A 135 25.57 -50.05 48.78
N ILE A 136 24.69 -49.16 48.29
CA ILE A 136 25.06 -48.19 47.23
C ILE A 136 26.22 -47.31 47.70
N CYS A 137 26.15 -46.73 48.90
CA CYS A 137 27.23 -45.89 49.43
C CYS A 137 28.57 -46.63 49.52
N LYS A 138 28.58 -47.92 49.88
CA LYS A 138 29.79 -48.74 49.89
C LYS A 138 30.39 -48.88 48.49
N SER A 139 29.63 -49.51 47.58
CA SER A 139 30.07 -49.80 46.21
C SER A 139 30.55 -48.55 45.45
N VAL A 140 29.85 -47.43 45.64
CA VAL A 140 30.22 -46.15 45.03
C VAL A 140 31.52 -45.62 45.61
N LEU A 141 31.74 -45.73 46.93
CA LEU A 141 32.94 -45.18 47.56
C LEU A 141 34.18 -46.04 47.26
N GLU A 142 34.04 -47.36 47.30
CA GLU A 142 35.05 -48.34 46.90
C GLU A 142 35.42 -48.20 45.41
N SER A 143 34.46 -47.79 44.55
CA SER A 143 34.72 -47.48 43.13
C SER A 143 35.35 -46.10 42.88
N LEU A 144 35.39 -45.18 43.87
CA LEU A 144 35.89 -43.81 43.71
C LEU A 144 37.18 -43.53 44.49
N ILE A 145 37.41 -44.23 45.59
CA ILE A 145 38.58 -44.13 46.46
C ILE A 145 39.15 -45.55 46.63
N LYS A 146 40.30 -45.82 46.02
CA LYS A 146 40.93 -47.16 46.03
C LYS A 146 41.61 -47.53 47.36
N ASP A 147 41.82 -46.56 48.23
CA ASP A 147 42.58 -46.70 49.48
C ASP A 147 41.62 -46.79 50.69
N PRO A 148 41.52 -47.95 51.36
CA PRO A 148 40.57 -48.18 52.45
C PRO A 148 41.00 -47.56 53.80
N ASP A 149 42.20 -46.98 53.94
CA ASP A 149 42.52 -46.13 55.10
C ASP A 149 41.85 -44.74 55.00
N LYS A 150 41.44 -44.33 53.78
CA LYS A 150 40.91 -42.98 53.55
C LYS A 150 39.44 -42.83 53.95
N PHE A 151 38.71 -43.93 54.14
CA PHE A 151 37.33 -43.96 54.60
C PHE A 151 37.01 -45.20 55.43
N GLN A 152 36.06 -45.11 56.36
CA GLN A 152 35.62 -46.23 57.20
C GLN A 152 34.10 -46.24 57.40
N PHE A 153 33.50 -47.44 57.46
CA PHE A 153 32.05 -47.65 57.50
C PHE A 153 31.54 -47.98 58.92
N GLY A 154 30.98 -46.99 59.61
CA GLY A 154 30.30 -47.21 60.89
C GLY A 154 28.89 -47.80 60.75
N ARG A 155 28.23 -48.04 61.89
CA ARG A 155 26.81 -48.47 61.93
C ARG A 155 25.90 -47.49 61.18
N THR A 156 25.95 -46.20 61.51
CA THR A 156 25.05 -45.15 60.98
C THR A 156 25.73 -44.09 60.11
N LYS A 157 27.06 -43.97 60.14
CA LYS A 157 27.83 -42.91 59.45
C LYS A 157 29.08 -43.46 58.74
N ILE A 158 29.47 -42.80 57.66
CA ILE A 158 30.74 -42.95 56.97
C ILE A 158 31.73 -41.95 57.56
N PHE A 159 32.94 -42.42 57.83
CA PHE A 159 34.05 -41.66 58.41
C PHE A 159 35.12 -41.42 57.33
N PHE A 160 35.67 -40.21 57.27
CA PHE A 160 36.60 -39.78 56.23
C PHE A 160 37.84 -39.12 56.81
N ARG A 161 39.01 -39.45 56.25
CA ARG A 161 40.26 -38.70 56.47
C ARG A 161 40.13 -37.28 55.91
N ALA A 162 41.03 -36.39 56.33
CA ALA A 162 41.09 -35.02 55.81
C ALA A 162 41.23 -34.99 54.27
N GLY A 163 40.66 -33.97 53.63
CA GLY A 163 40.70 -33.77 52.17
C GLY A 163 39.77 -34.65 51.33
N GLN A 164 39.37 -35.84 51.81
CA GLN A 164 38.61 -36.81 50.99
C GLN A 164 37.23 -36.30 50.55
N VAL A 165 36.52 -35.57 51.41
CA VAL A 165 35.24 -34.94 51.06
C VAL A 165 35.41 -33.86 49.98
N ALA A 166 36.53 -33.12 50.00
CA ALA A 166 36.84 -32.12 48.98
C ALA A 166 37.20 -32.76 47.63
N TYR A 167 37.86 -33.92 47.64
CA TYR A 167 38.10 -34.72 46.43
C TYR A 167 36.77 -35.22 45.81
N LEU A 168 35.83 -35.72 46.62
CA LEU A 168 34.50 -36.13 46.15
C LEU A 168 33.69 -34.94 45.59
N GLU A 169 33.74 -33.77 46.21
CA GLU A 169 33.10 -32.55 45.67
C GLU A 169 33.77 -32.07 44.38
N LYS A 170 35.10 -32.22 44.20
CA LYS A 170 35.78 -31.98 42.92
C LYS A 170 35.25 -32.90 41.82
N LEU A 171 35.22 -34.22 42.07
CA LEU A 171 34.67 -35.19 41.11
C LEU A 171 33.21 -34.88 40.75
N ARG A 172 32.42 -34.43 41.73
CA ARG A 172 31.03 -34.00 41.54
C ARG A 172 30.92 -32.74 40.66
N ALA A 173 31.77 -31.75 40.88
CA ALA A 173 31.84 -30.54 40.05
C ALA A 173 32.23 -30.85 38.60
N ASP A 174 33.22 -31.72 38.38
CA ASP A 174 33.65 -32.10 37.03
C ASP A 174 32.62 -33.01 36.31
N LYS A 175 31.87 -33.84 37.06
CA LYS A 175 30.71 -34.58 36.54
C LYS A 175 29.60 -33.62 36.05
N PHE A 176 29.29 -32.57 36.82
CA PHE A 176 28.35 -31.54 36.39
C PHE A 176 28.88 -30.77 35.17
N ARG A 177 30.17 -30.39 35.15
CA ARG A 177 30.82 -29.73 34.00
C ARG A 177 30.65 -30.52 32.71
N ALA A 178 30.91 -31.83 32.73
CA ALA A 178 30.73 -32.72 31.58
C ALA A 178 29.26 -32.84 31.13
N ALA A 179 28.32 -32.87 32.08
CA ALA A 179 26.88 -32.86 31.79
C ALA A 179 26.45 -31.54 31.13
N THR A 180 26.88 -30.39 31.66
CA THR A 180 26.63 -29.06 31.10
C THR A 180 27.16 -28.94 29.67
N ILE A 181 28.39 -29.38 29.39
CA ILE A 181 28.97 -29.41 28.04
C ILE A 181 28.13 -30.30 27.10
N THR A 182 27.62 -31.42 27.60
CA THR A 182 26.78 -32.35 26.82
C THR A 182 25.40 -31.75 26.47
N ILE A 183 24.80 -30.98 27.37
CA ILE A 183 23.58 -30.21 27.10
C ILE A 183 23.90 -29.08 26.10
N GLN A 184 24.94 -28.28 26.37
CA GLN A 184 25.34 -27.15 25.51
C GLN A 184 25.65 -27.55 24.08
N LYS A 185 26.40 -28.63 23.83
CA LYS A 185 26.69 -29.10 22.46
C LYS A 185 25.43 -29.53 21.72
N THR A 186 24.47 -30.13 22.43
CA THR A 186 23.19 -30.58 21.88
C THR A 186 22.30 -29.39 21.51
N VAL A 187 22.17 -28.41 22.41
CA VAL A 187 21.42 -27.17 22.15
C VAL A 187 22.05 -26.35 21.02
N ARG A 188 23.38 -26.18 21.00
CA ARG A 188 24.10 -25.50 19.90
C ARG A 188 23.87 -26.20 18.55
N GLY A 189 23.95 -27.54 18.52
CA GLY A 189 23.69 -28.33 17.32
C GLY A 189 22.24 -28.24 16.84
N TRP A 190 21.27 -28.19 17.76
CA TRP A 190 19.86 -27.97 17.44
C TRP A 190 19.60 -26.57 16.89
N LEU A 191 20.10 -25.51 17.55
CA LEU A 191 20.00 -24.13 17.08
C LEU A 191 20.55 -23.96 15.66
N GLN A 192 21.72 -24.55 15.37
CA GLN A 192 22.32 -24.47 14.04
C GLN A 192 21.52 -25.26 12.98
N LYS A 193 20.93 -26.41 13.34
CA LYS A 193 19.99 -27.14 12.46
C LYS A 193 18.72 -26.33 12.17
N VAL A 194 18.18 -25.59 13.15
CA VAL A 194 17.03 -24.69 12.96
C VAL A 194 17.41 -23.51 12.06
N LYS A 195 18.55 -22.84 12.32
CA LYS A 195 19.06 -21.72 11.49
C LYS A 195 19.28 -22.15 10.03
N TYR A 196 19.91 -23.31 9.81
CA TYR A 196 20.13 -23.85 8.46
C TYR A 196 18.82 -24.18 7.73
N ARG A 197 17.83 -24.77 8.42
CA ARG A 197 16.50 -25.04 7.82
C ARG A 197 15.78 -23.76 7.41
N ARG A 198 15.78 -22.72 8.26
CA ARG A 198 15.21 -21.40 7.94
C ARG A 198 15.90 -20.76 6.74
N LEU A 199 17.24 -20.74 6.73
CA LEU A 199 18.02 -20.19 5.62
C LEU A 199 17.74 -20.94 4.30
N LYS A 200 17.75 -22.28 4.31
CA LYS A 200 17.44 -23.09 3.11
C LYS A 200 16.03 -22.80 2.57
N ALA A 201 15.03 -22.67 3.44
CA ALA A 201 13.66 -22.33 3.05
C ALA A 201 13.58 -20.93 2.39
N ALA A 202 14.24 -19.93 2.97
CA ALA A 202 14.32 -18.58 2.39
C ALA A 202 15.03 -18.59 1.03
N THR A 203 16.19 -19.26 0.90
CA THR A 203 16.93 -19.36 -0.37
C THR A 203 16.11 -20.05 -1.46
N LEU A 204 15.43 -21.16 -1.15
CA LEU A 204 14.56 -21.86 -2.12
C LEU A 204 13.36 -20.99 -2.54
N THR A 205 12.80 -20.22 -1.61
CA THR A 205 11.69 -19.30 -1.86
C THR A 205 12.14 -18.16 -2.78
N LEU A 206 13.27 -17.52 -2.49
CA LEU A 206 13.87 -16.49 -3.35
C LEU A 206 14.19 -17.04 -4.75
N GLN A 207 14.82 -18.22 -4.85
CA GLN A 207 15.08 -18.88 -6.14
C GLN A 207 13.81 -19.15 -6.94
N ARG A 208 12.70 -19.53 -6.29
CA ARG A 208 11.38 -19.72 -6.93
C ARG A 208 10.87 -18.40 -7.51
N TYR A 209 10.91 -17.31 -6.75
CA TYR A 209 10.48 -15.99 -7.23
C TYR A 209 11.38 -15.45 -8.34
N CYS A 210 12.71 -15.58 -8.23
CA CYS A 210 13.65 -15.14 -9.27
C CYS A 210 13.46 -15.91 -10.58
N ARG A 211 13.31 -17.25 -10.54
CA ARG A 211 12.99 -18.06 -11.73
C ARG A 211 11.67 -17.61 -12.37
N GLY A 212 10.63 -17.37 -11.57
CA GLY A 212 9.34 -16.86 -12.05
C GLY A 212 9.42 -15.44 -12.64
N HIS A 213 10.22 -14.54 -12.06
CA HIS A 213 10.42 -13.19 -12.59
C HIS A 213 11.17 -13.23 -13.93
N LEU A 214 12.25 -14.01 -14.04
CA LEU A 214 12.99 -14.17 -15.30
C LEU A 214 12.11 -14.72 -16.43
N ALA A 215 11.28 -15.73 -16.13
CA ALA A 215 10.32 -16.27 -17.09
C ALA A 215 9.27 -15.22 -17.53
N ARG A 216 8.70 -14.44 -16.60
CA ARG A 216 7.76 -13.35 -16.93
C ARG A 216 8.41 -12.25 -17.76
N ARG A 217 9.62 -11.81 -17.41
CA ARG A 217 10.39 -10.80 -18.15
C ARG A 217 10.71 -11.25 -19.58
N LEU A 218 11.06 -12.52 -19.77
CA LEU A 218 11.28 -13.10 -21.10
C LEU A 218 9.97 -13.16 -21.91
N ALA A 219 8.88 -13.65 -21.31
CA ALA A 219 7.57 -13.71 -21.95
C ALA A 219 7.04 -12.32 -22.33
N GLU A 220 7.25 -11.31 -21.47
CA GLU A 220 6.89 -9.93 -21.76
C GLU A 220 7.72 -9.35 -22.90
N HIS A 221 9.04 -9.59 -22.92
CA HIS A 221 9.89 -9.18 -24.02
C HIS A 221 9.41 -9.78 -25.36
N MET A 222 9.09 -11.08 -25.38
CA MET A 222 8.53 -11.75 -26.57
C MET A 222 7.15 -11.20 -26.98
N ARG A 223 6.29 -10.81 -26.03
CA ARG A 223 5.00 -10.15 -26.32
C ARG A 223 5.22 -8.75 -26.92
N ARG A 224 6.15 -7.96 -26.36
CA ARG A 224 6.50 -6.62 -26.85
C ARG A 224 7.10 -6.68 -28.26
N THR A 225 8.02 -7.61 -28.54
CA THR A 225 8.59 -7.79 -29.88
C THR A 225 7.56 -8.30 -30.89
N ARG A 226 6.71 -9.28 -30.53
CA ARG A 226 5.60 -9.73 -31.39
C ARG A 226 4.64 -8.58 -31.73
N ALA A 227 4.27 -7.75 -30.77
CA ALA A 227 3.42 -6.58 -31.00
C ALA A 227 4.08 -5.56 -31.95
N ALA A 228 5.37 -5.24 -31.73
CA ALA A 228 6.13 -4.35 -32.62
C ALA A 228 6.22 -4.90 -34.05
N VAL A 229 6.48 -6.20 -34.22
CA VAL A 229 6.54 -6.86 -35.55
C VAL A 229 5.18 -6.82 -36.25
N VAL A 230 4.06 -7.07 -35.54
CA VAL A 230 2.71 -6.97 -36.11
C VAL A 230 2.39 -5.55 -36.57
N LEU A 231 2.67 -4.54 -35.74
CA LEU A 231 2.48 -3.13 -36.10
C LEU A 231 3.33 -2.71 -37.31
N GLN A 232 4.61 -3.11 -37.33
CA GLN A 232 5.51 -2.83 -38.45
C GLN A 232 5.06 -3.52 -39.75
N LYS A 233 4.64 -4.81 -39.70
CA LYS A 233 4.11 -5.55 -40.84
C LYS A 233 2.86 -4.85 -41.41
N GLN A 234 1.89 -4.53 -40.55
CA GLN A 234 0.62 -3.94 -40.96
C GLN A 234 0.80 -2.52 -41.49
N TYR A 235 1.68 -1.71 -40.89
CA TYR A 235 2.04 -0.38 -41.43
C TYR A 235 2.71 -0.48 -42.81
N ARG A 236 3.72 -1.37 -42.97
CA ARG A 236 4.40 -1.59 -44.26
C ARG A 236 3.41 -2.02 -45.35
N MET A 237 2.52 -2.97 -45.03
CA MET A 237 1.46 -3.43 -45.92
C MET A 237 0.50 -2.30 -46.30
N ARG A 238 -0.05 -1.58 -45.32
CA ARG A 238 -1.01 -0.47 -45.57
C ARG A 238 -0.39 0.63 -46.41
N ARG A 239 0.87 1.01 -46.13
CA ARG A 239 1.62 2.03 -46.90
C ARG A 239 1.81 1.61 -48.36
N ALA A 240 2.21 0.37 -48.61
CA ALA A 240 2.36 -0.17 -49.96
C ALA A 240 1.01 -0.24 -50.70
N HIS A 241 -0.04 -0.75 -50.04
CA HIS A 241 -1.37 -0.85 -50.62
C HIS A 241 -1.98 0.53 -50.95
N GLN A 242 -1.79 1.54 -50.09
CA GLN A 242 -2.22 2.92 -50.34
C GLN A 242 -1.41 3.60 -51.45
N ALA A 243 -0.12 3.28 -51.62
CA ALA A 243 0.65 3.76 -52.77
C ALA A 243 0.13 3.15 -54.09
N TYR A 244 -0.05 1.83 -54.13
CA TYR A 244 -0.62 1.14 -55.29
C TYR A 244 -2.04 1.61 -55.62
N GLN A 245 -2.93 1.77 -54.62
CA GLN A 245 -4.28 2.29 -54.86
C GLN A 245 -4.28 3.70 -55.44
N ARG A 246 -3.40 4.60 -55.00
CA ARG A 246 -3.31 5.96 -55.57
C ARG A 246 -2.94 5.93 -57.04
N VAL A 247 -1.92 5.13 -57.41
CA VAL A 247 -1.52 4.95 -58.81
C VAL A 247 -2.67 4.34 -59.62
N ARG A 248 -3.27 3.22 -59.16
CA ARG A 248 -4.40 2.58 -59.84
C ARG A 248 -5.59 3.53 -60.06
N ARG A 249 -5.97 4.32 -59.05
CA ARG A 249 -7.06 5.31 -59.17
C ARG A 249 -6.73 6.38 -60.23
N ALA A 250 -5.52 6.95 -60.18
CA ALA A 250 -5.08 7.93 -61.17
C ALA A 250 -5.07 7.35 -62.59
N THR A 251 -4.49 6.16 -62.79
CA THR A 251 -4.47 5.47 -64.09
C THR A 251 -5.87 5.21 -64.63
N VAL A 252 -6.82 4.75 -63.81
CA VAL A 252 -8.21 4.51 -64.23
C VAL A 252 -8.91 5.81 -64.64
N VAL A 253 -8.72 6.91 -63.88
CA VAL A 253 -9.29 8.22 -64.24
C VAL A 253 -8.70 8.75 -65.55
N ILE A 254 -7.37 8.64 -65.74
CA ILE A 254 -6.69 9.05 -66.98
C ILE A 254 -7.18 8.21 -68.17
N GLN A 255 -7.30 6.88 -68.01
CA GLN A 255 -7.80 5.99 -69.06
C GLN A 255 -9.27 6.28 -69.41
N ALA A 256 -10.13 6.52 -68.41
CA ALA A 256 -11.52 6.88 -68.64
C ALA A 256 -11.66 8.23 -69.37
N PHE A 257 -10.91 9.25 -68.94
CA PHE A 257 -10.87 10.55 -69.60
C PHE A 257 -10.34 10.44 -71.04
N ALA A 258 -9.25 9.71 -71.27
CA ALA A 258 -8.68 9.49 -72.59
C ALA A 258 -9.66 8.79 -73.53
N ARG A 259 -10.30 7.69 -73.10
CA ARG A 259 -11.35 6.97 -73.85
C ARG A 259 -12.50 7.92 -74.21
N GLY A 260 -13.01 8.67 -73.24
CA GLY A 260 -14.06 9.66 -73.47
C GLY A 260 -13.65 10.80 -74.42
N MET A 261 -12.40 11.26 -74.35
CA MET A 261 -11.85 12.29 -75.22
C MET A 261 -11.69 11.81 -76.67
N PHE A 262 -11.22 10.57 -76.90
CA PHE A 262 -11.17 9.97 -78.23
C PHE A 262 -12.58 9.83 -78.84
N VAL A 263 -13.55 9.29 -78.09
CA VAL A 263 -14.94 9.14 -78.57
C VAL A 263 -15.57 10.50 -78.89
N ARG A 264 -15.39 11.52 -78.03
CA ARG A 264 -15.87 12.89 -78.30
C ARG A 264 -15.20 13.52 -79.52
N ARG A 265 -13.89 13.28 -79.74
CA ARG A 265 -13.17 13.77 -80.92
C ARG A 265 -13.73 13.18 -82.21
N ILE A 266 -13.99 11.87 -82.24
CA ILE A 266 -14.62 11.18 -83.38
C ILE A 266 -16.05 11.71 -83.59
N TYR A 267 -16.86 11.81 -82.54
CA TYR A 267 -18.21 12.37 -82.60
C TYR A 267 -18.22 13.81 -83.15
N HIS A 268 -17.31 14.68 -82.71
CA HIS A 268 -17.22 16.05 -83.22
C HIS A 268 -16.78 16.12 -84.69
N GLN A 269 -15.99 15.17 -85.18
CA GLN A 269 -15.69 15.06 -86.61
C GLN A 269 -16.95 14.67 -87.41
N VAL A 270 -17.62 13.59 -87.03
CA VAL A 270 -18.88 13.15 -87.66
C VAL A 270 -19.95 14.25 -87.61
N LEU A 271 -20.04 14.98 -86.50
CA LEU A 271 -20.96 16.11 -86.35
C LEU A 271 -20.61 17.27 -87.30
N ARG A 272 -19.33 17.59 -87.50
CA ARG A 272 -18.89 18.62 -88.47
C ARG A 272 -19.25 18.21 -89.90
N GLU A 273 -18.97 16.96 -90.28
CA GLU A 273 -19.30 16.40 -91.59
C GLU A 273 -20.82 16.39 -91.83
N HIS A 274 -21.60 16.01 -90.83
CA HIS A 274 -23.07 16.03 -90.87
C HIS A 274 -23.64 17.46 -90.96
N LYS A 275 -23.12 18.43 -90.20
CA LYS A 275 -23.55 19.84 -90.28
C LYS A 275 -23.16 20.48 -91.61
N ALA A 276 -21.97 20.17 -92.13
CA ALA A 276 -21.58 20.56 -93.49
C ALA A 276 -22.53 19.97 -94.55
N THR A 277 -22.94 18.70 -94.39
CA THR A 277 -23.91 18.04 -95.27
C THR A 277 -25.29 18.72 -95.23
N ILE A 278 -25.77 19.14 -94.05
CA ILE A 278 -27.02 19.92 -93.92
C ILE A 278 -26.91 21.26 -94.66
N ILE A 279 -25.81 21.99 -94.48
CA ILE A 279 -25.58 23.29 -95.14
C ILE A 279 -25.53 23.09 -96.67
N GLN A 280 -24.78 22.10 -97.16
CA GLN A 280 -24.72 21.75 -98.58
C GLN A 280 -26.10 21.38 -99.15
N LYS A 281 -26.91 20.59 -98.41
CA LYS A 281 -28.30 20.25 -98.77
C LYS A 281 -29.16 21.51 -98.91
N HIS A 282 -29.06 22.44 -97.95
CA HIS A 282 -29.83 23.69 -97.98
C HIS A 282 -29.38 24.62 -99.12
N VAL A 283 -28.08 24.78 -99.35
CA VAL A 283 -27.53 25.60 -100.46
C VAL A 283 -27.91 25.02 -101.83
N ARG A 284 -27.76 23.71 -102.05
CA ARG A 284 -28.22 23.03 -103.28
C ARG A 284 -29.71 23.26 -103.52
N SER A 285 -30.53 23.12 -102.47
CA SER A 285 -31.99 23.35 -102.53
C SER A 285 -32.36 24.82 -102.80
N TRP A 286 -31.61 25.78 -102.26
CA TRP A 286 -31.77 27.21 -102.56
C TRP A 286 -31.35 27.56 -103.99
N LEU A 287 -30.23 27.02 -104.48
CA LEU A 287 -29.79 27.21 -105.88
C LEU A 287 -30.83 26.68 -106.87
N ALA A 288 -31.39 25.49 -106.62
CA ALA A 288 -32.46 24.93 -107.43
C ALA A 288 -33.71 25.83 -107.43
N ARG A 289 -34.17 26.29 -106.25
CA ARG A 289 -35.29 27.25 -106.14
C ARG A 289 -35.01 28.57 -106.86
N ARG A 290 -33.80 29.13 -106.73
CA ARG A 290 -33.38 30.38 -107.40
C ARG A 290 -33.32 30.23 -108.91
N CYS A 291 -32.86 29.07 -109.41
CA CYS A 291 -32.88 28.75 -110.84
C CYS A 291 -34.33 28.68 -111.36
N PHE A 292 -35.19 27.90 -110.71
CA PHE A 292 -36.62 27.82 -111.04
C PHE A 292 -37.32 29.19 -111.00
N GLN A 293 -37.03 30.03 -109.99
CA GLN A 293 -37.58 31.39 -109.91
C GLN A 293 -37.12 32.28 -111.08
N ARG A 294 -35.84 32.22 -111.49
CA ARG A 294 -35.36 32.95 -112.68
C ARG A 294 -36.03 32.45 -113.96
N LEU A 295 -36.13 31.13 -114.14
CA LEU A 295 -36.79 30.51 -115.29
C LEU A 295 -38.28 30.87 -115.35
N ARG A 296 -39.00 30.80 -114.21
CA ARG A 296 -40.41 31.20 -114.10
C ARG A 296 -40.59 32.70 -114.41
N GLY A 297 -39.70 33.55 -113.91
CA GLY A 297 -39.70 34.99 -114.22
C GLY A 297 -39.50 35.27 -115.71
N ALA A 298 -38.50 34.64 -116.34
CA ALA A 298 -38.27 34.75 -117.78
C ALA A 298 -39.46 34.23 -118.60
N ALA A 299 -40.02 33.07 -118.22
CA ALA A 299 -41.20 32.50 -118.86
C ALA A 299 -42.43 33.43 -118.76
N ILE A 300 -42.66 34.06 -117.60
CA ILE A 300 -43.73 35.06 -117.43
C ILE A 300 -43.50 36.27 -118.35
N VAL A 301 -42.29 36.81 -118.43
CA VAL A 301 -41.97 37.94 -119.33
C VAL A 301 -42.20 37.58 -120.80
N ILE A 302 -41.80 36.36 -121.22
CA ILE A 302 -42.02 35.84 -122.57
C ILE A 302 -43.52 35.61 -122.84
N GLN A 303 -44.28 35.07 -121.88
CA GLN A 303 -45.73 34.89 -121.99
C GLN A 303 -46.47 36.23 -122.08
N CYS A 304 -46.07 37.23 -121.29
CA CYS A 304 -46.62 38.58 -121.34
C CYS A 304 -46.31 39.27 -122.68
N SER A 305 -45.08 39.16 -123.20
CA SER A 305 -44.72 39.74 -124.50
C SER A 305 -45.42 39.03 -125.66
N PHE A 306 -45.58 37.71 -125.60
CA PHE A 306 -46.36 36.93 -126.57
C PHE A 306 -47.86 37.25 -126.54
N ARG A 307 -48.47 37.37 -125.35
CA ARG A 307 -49.86 37.83 -125.20
C ARG A 307 -50.06 39.23 -125.81
N ARG A 308 -49.13 40.16 -125.54
CA ARG A 308 -49.10 41.51 -126.16
C ARG A 308 -48.91 41.46 -127.68
N LEU A 309 -48.14 40.50 -128.20
CA LEU A 309 -47.96 40.27 -129.63
C LEU A 309 -49.23 39.72 -130.29
N LYS A 310 -49.94 38.79 -129.64
CA LYS A 310 -51.23 38.26 -130.10
C LYS A 310 -52.27 39.38 -130.22
N ALA A 311 -52.44 40.18 -129.16
CA ALA A 311 -53.31 41.35 -129.18
C ALA A 311 -52.93 42.38 -130.28
N LYS A 312 -51.62 42.58 -130.55
CA LYS A 312 -51.15 43.40 -131.67
C LYS A 312 -51.45 42.79 -133.06
N ARG A 313 -51.57 41.47 -133.19
CA ARG A 313 -51.98 40.80 -134.43
C ARG A 313 -53.50 40.91 -134.62
N GLU A 314 -54.28 40.70 -133.56
CA GLU A 314 -55.74 40.87 -133.55
C GLU A 314 -56.13 42.31 -133.91
N LEU A 315 -55.48 43.31 -133.31
CA LEU A 315 -55.64 44.72 -133.69
C LEU A 315 -55.27 44.99 -135.17
N LYS A 316 -54.29 44.28 -135.73
CA LYS A 316 -53.94 44.41 -137.15
C LYS A 316 -54.99 43.80 -138.07
N ALA A 317 -55.59 42.66 -137.70
CA ALA A 317 -56.67 42.04 -138.46
C ALA A 317 -57.90 42.96 -138.52
N LEU A 318 -58.36 43.44 -137.37
CA LEU A 318 -59.48 44.39 -137.27
C LEU A 318 -59.22 45.70 -138.04
N LYS A 319 -57.96 46.15 -138.15
CA LYS A 319 -57.58 47.32 -138.96
C LYS A 319 -57.50 47.06 -140.47
N ILE A 320 -57.45 45.80 -140.92
CA ILE A 320 -57.58 45.42 -142.33
C ILE A 320 -59.07 45.35 -142.69
N GLU A 321 -59.87 44.72 -141.82
CA GLU A 321 -61.33 44.62 -141.93
C GLU A 321 -62.04 45.98 -141.91
N ALA A 322 -61.58 46.93 -141.08
CA ALA A 322 -62.07 48.31 -141.11
C ALA A 322 -61.77 49.03 -142.45
N ARG A 323 -60.70 48.66 -143.16
CA ARG A 323 -60.29 49.30 -144.43
C ARG A 323 -61.07 48.78 -145.64
N SER A 324 -61.50 47.52 -145.64
CA SER A 324 -62.43 47.03 -146.68
C SER A 324 -63.82 47.67 -146.53
N ALA A 325 -64.29 47.87 -145.30
CA ALA A 325 -65.54 48.60 -145.02
C ALA A 325 -65.49 50.08 -145.48
N GLU A 326 -64.33 50.74 -145.38
CA GLU A 326 -64.17 52.13 -145.83
C GLU A 326 -64.26 52.27 -147.37
N HIS A 327 -63.76 51.28 -148.12
CA HIS A 327 -63.89 51.27 -149.59
C HIS A 327 -65.35 51.17 -150.03
N LEU A 328 -66.13 50.32 -149.35
CA LEU A 328 -67.54 50.07 -149.70
C LEU A 328 -68.41 51.32 -149.47
N LYS A 329 -68.14 52.10 -148.42
CA LYS A 329 -68.80 53.39 -148.17
C LYS A 329 -68.58 54.45 -149.26
N ARG A 330 -67.45 54.42 -150.00
CA ARG A 330 -67.18 55.42 -151.05
C ARG A 330 -68.01 55.21 -152.32
N LEU A 331 -68.59 54.04 -152.54
CA LEU A 331 -69.40 53.76 -153.74
C LEU A 331 -70.79 54.41 -153.65
N ASN A 332 -71.47 54.30 -152.50
CA ASN A 332 -72.84 54.80 -152.33
C ASN A 332 -72.97 56.33 -152.51
N VAL A 333 -71.97 57.09 -152.05
CA VAL A 333 -71.92 58.57 -152.17
C VAL A 333 -71.97 59.04 -153.63
N GLY A 334 -71.55 58.20 -154.58
CA GLY A 334 -71.67 58.50 -156.01
C GLY A 334 -73.12 58.47 -156.54
N MET A 335 -74.00 57.66 -155.94
CA MET A 335 -75.39 57.51 -156.38
C MET A 335 -76.32 58.54 -155.76
N GLU A 336 -76.12 58.89 -154.48
CA GLU A 336 -76.94 59.86 -153.74
C GLU A 336 -76.97 61.24 -154.42
N ASN A 337 -75.84 61.70 -154.94
CA ASN A 337 -75.70 62.98 -155.64
C ASN A 337 -76.55 63.07 -156.94
N LYS A 338 -76.95 61.94 -157.53
CA LYS A 338 -77.81 61.93 -158.73
C LYS A 338 -79.30 62.05 -158.39
N VAL A 339 -79.70 61.58 -157.21
CA VAL A 339 -81.10 61.64 -156.71
C VAL A 339 -81.45 63.06 -156.26
N VAL A 340 -80.54 63.73 -155.52
CA VAL A 340 -80.75 65.11 -155.01
C VAL A 340 -80.99 66.12 -156.14
N GLN A 341 -80.43 65.89 -157.33
CA GLN A 341 -80.61 66.76 -158.49
C GLN A 341 -82.01 66.66 -159.13
N LEU A 342 -82.72 65.53 -158.94
CA LEU A 342 -84.11 65.35 -159.39
C LEU A 342 -85.11 65.87 -158.35
N GLN A 343 -84.85 65.63 -157.06
CA GLN A 343 -85.77 65.98 -155.98
C GLN A 343 -86.09 67.49 -155.92
N ARG A 344 -85.08 68.34 -156.08
CA ARG A 344 -85.24 69.81 -156.06
C ARG A 344 -86.21 70.36 -157.11
N LYS A 345 -86.53 69.58 -158.16
CA LYS A 345 -87.48 69.97 -159.21
C LYS A 345 -88.95 69.75 -158.81
N ILE A 346 -89.20 68.98 -157.74
CA ILE A 346 -90.52 68.70 -157.16
C ILE A 346 -90.83 69.70 -156.03
N ASP A 347 -89.81 70.05 -155.24
CA ASP A 347 -89.97 70.90 -154.04
C ASP A 347 -90.41 72.34 -154.34
N ASP A 348 -90.18 72.85 -155.56
CA ASP A 348 -90.69 74.16 -155.99
C ASP A 348 -92.21 74.15 -156.27
N GLN A 349 -92.78 73.04 -156.75
CA GLN A 349 -94.23 72.93 -156.98
C GLN A 349 -95.03 72.86 -155.67
N ASN A 350 -94.43 72.29 -154.61
CA ASN A 350 -95.07 72.15 -153.30
C ASN A 350 -95.17 73.48 -152.51
N LYS A 351 -94.60 74.58 -152.99
CA LYS A 351 -94.65 75.89 -152.30
C LYS A 351 -96.01 76.58 -152.45
N GLU A 352 -96.66 76.44 -153.59
CA GLU A 352 -97.96 77.09 -153.87
C GLU A 352 -99.07 76.56 -152.96
N PHE A 353 -99.07 75.24 -152.69
CA PHE A 353 -100.04 74.59 -151.80
C PHE A 353 -100.00 75.08 -150.33
N LYS A 354 -98.90 75.73 -149.91
CA LYS A 354 -98.69 76.03 -148.48
C LYS A 354 -99.44 77.27 -148.00
N MET A 355 -99.63 78.27 -148.88
CA MET A 355 -100.31 79.54 -148.58
C MET A 355 -101.78 79.36 -148.15
N LEU A 356 -102.44 78.27 -148.59
CA LEU A 356 -103.85 78.02 -148.32
C LEU A 356 -104.13 77.47 -146.91
N SER A 357 -103.11 76.94 -146.22
CA SER A 357 -103.29 76.16 -144.98
C SER A 357 -103.35 77.04 -143.71
N GLU A 358 -102.71 78.22 -143.75
CA GLU A 358 -102.46 79.01 -142.54
C GLU A 358 -103.73 79.63 -141.91
N GLN A 359 -104.81 79.77 -142.70
CA GLN A 359 -106.08 80.35 -142.25
C GLN A 359 -106.85 79.51 -141.23
N LEU A 360 -106.65 78.19 -141.18
CA LEU A 360 -107.41 77.29 -140.30
C LEU A 360 -106.86 77.22 -138.86
N SER A 361 -105.68 77.78 -138.60
CA SER A 361 -104.98 77.65 -137.32
C SER A 361 -105.56 78.50 -136.17
N ALA A 362 -106.42 79.48 -136.47
CA ALA A 362 -106.96 80.42 -135.48
C ALA A 362 -108.01 79.81 -134.52
N ILE A 363 -108.76 78.80 -134.97
CA ILE A 363 -109.93 78.27 -134.26
C ILE A 363 -109.55 77.39 -133.06
N THR A 364 -108.37 76.77 -133.07
CA THR A 364 -107.96 75.73 -132.11
C THR A 364 -107.61 76.26 -130.70
N SER A 365 -107.65 77.58 -130.48
CA SER A 365 -107.20 78.21 -129.23
C SER A 365 -108.22 78.23 -128.08
N THR A 366 -109.51 78.02 -128.36
CA THR A 366 -110.61 78.26 -127.39
C THR A 366 -110.98 77.08 -126.51
N HIS A 367 -110.65 75.83 -126.90
CA HIS A 367 -111.15 74.62 -126.21
C HIS A 367 -110.26 74.09 -125.06
N VAL A 368 -109.10 74.69 -124.81
CA VAL A 368 -108.09 74.11 -123.89
C VAL A 368 -108.43 74.31 -122.40
N THR A 369 -109.29 75.27 -122.04
CA THR A 369 -109.43 75.74 -120.65
C THR A 369 -110.57 75.14 -119.83
N GLU A 370 -111.41 74.25 -120.37
CA GLU A 370 -112.72 73.95 -119.75
C GLU A 370 -112.82 72.60 -119.00
N VAL A 371 -112.05 71.56 -119.37
CA VAL A 371 -112.30 70.18 -118.88
C VAL A 371 -111.11 69.54 -118.12
N GLU A 372 -110.23 70.33 -117.51
CA GLU A 372 -109.48 69.85 -116.32
C GLU A 372 -110.41 69.62 -115.09
N LYS A 373 -111.69 69.96 -115.22
CA LYS A 373 -112.73 69.87 -114.18
C LYS A 373 -113.45 68.52 -114.04
N LEU A 374 -113.19 67.52 -114.89
CA LEU A 374 -113.75 66.17 -114.77
C LEU A 374 -112.66 65.15 -114.42
N LYS A 375 -112.13 65.30 -113.21
CA LYS A 375 -111.37 64.25 -112.50
C LYS A 375 -112.32 63.38 -111.67
N GLU A 376 -111.79 62.25 -111.22
CA GLU A 376 -112.26 61.51 -110.04
C GLU A 376 -113.64 60.83 -110.13
N GLU A 377 -113.81 59.93 -111.10
CA GLU A 377 -114.65 58.74 -110.89
C GLU A 377 -113.91 57.42 -111.20
N LEU A 378 -114.17 56.45 -110.30
CA LEU A 378 -114.15 54.99 -110.47
C LEU A 378 -112.91 54.27 -111.05
N ALA A 379 -112.21 53.57 -110.15
CA ALA A 379 -111.38 52.41 -110.49
C ALA A 379 -112.23 51.12 -110.58
N CYS A 380 -111.90 50.19 -111.50
CA CYS A 380 -112.08 48.74 -111.29
C CYS A 380 -111.47 47.86 -112.42
N TYR A 381 -111.59 46.53 -112.21
CA TYR A 381 -111.40 45.38 -113.12
C TYR A 381 -110.04 44.63 -113.20
N GLN A 382 -110.18 43.33 -113.49
CA GLN A 382 -109.31 42.19 -113.11
C GLN A 382 -109.11 41.21 -114.30
N GLN A 383 -108.37 40.10 -114.07
CA GLN A 383 -108.34 38.83 -114.87
C GLN A 383 -107.67 38.91 -116.27
N SER A 384 -107.10 37.87 -116.91
CA SER A 384 -106.59 36.49 -116.59
C SER A 384 -105.58 36.10 -117.72
N GLN A 385 -105.02 34.89 -118.04
CA GLN A 385 -104.91 33.46 -117.62
C GLN A 385 -103.68 32.87 -118.41
N GLY A 386 -103.18 31.62 -118.39
CA GLY A 386 -103.43 30.34 -117.68
C GLY A 386 -102.81 29.13 -118.45
N VAL A 387 -102.46 28.01 -117.76
CA VAL A 387 -102.02 26.66 -118.27
C VAL A 387 -100.73 26.58 -119.17
N ASP A 388 -100.01 25.45 -119.39
CA ASP A 388 -100.22 24.00 -119.08
C ASP A 388 -98.92 23.13 -118.88
N SER A 389 -99.13 21.87 -118.47
CA SER A 389 -98.35 20.69 -118.02
C SER A 389 -97.06 20.17 -118.73
N SER A 390 -96.15 19.51 -117.97
CA SER A 390 -95.50 18.18 -118.28
C SER A 390 -94.48 17.69 -117.21
N PRO A 391 -94.09 16.38 -117.17
CA PRO A 391 -93.34 15.78 -116.04
C PRO A 391 -91.84 15.47 -116.28
N GLN A 392 -91.00 15.63 -115.25
CA GLN A 392 -89.60 15.12 -115.25
C GLN A 392 -88.98 14.87 -113.85
N LEU A 393 -89.76 14.95 -112.77
CA LEU A 393 -89.27 15.10 -111.37
C LEU A 393 -89.32 13.83 -110.49
N GLN A 394 -89.32 12.63 -111.08
CA GLN A 394 -89.39 11.37 -110.31
C GLN A 394 -88.10 10.53 -110.36
N GLU A 395 -87.40 10.45 -111.50
CA GLU A 395 -86.13 9.69 -111.59
C GLU A 395 -85.00 10.30 -110.72
N GLU A 396 -84.95 11.63 -110.62
CA GLU A 396 -83.92 12.35 -109.83
C GLU A 396 -84.03 12.06 -108.31
N VAL A 397 -85.25 11.77 -107.82
CA VAL A 397 -85.51 11.42 -106.41
C VAL A 397 -85.07 9.98 -106.10
N GLU A 398 -85.18 9.05 -107.05
CA GLU A 398 -84.70 7.68 -106.85
C GLU A 398 -83.17 7.58 -106.99
N SER A 399 -82.57 8.31 -107.93
CA SER A 399 -81.12 8.49 -108.05
C SER A 399 -80.46 8.83 -106.70
N LEU A 400 -80.92 9.92 -106.08
CA LEU A 400 -80.39 10.42 -104.79
C LEU A 400 -80.61 9.44 -103.63
N ARG A 401 -81.66 8.61 -103.65
CA ARG A 401 -81.86 7.54 -102.65
C ARG A 401 -80.80 6.45 -102.78
N THR A 402 -80.40 6.06 -103.99
CA THR A 402 -79.33 5.05 -104.16
C THR A 402 -77.95 5.55 -103.76
N GLU A 403 -77.68 6.85 -103.90
CA GLU A 403 -76.42 7.45 -103.46
C GLU A 403 -76.35 7.58 -101.93
N LEU A 404 -77.45 7.99 -101.28
CA LEU A 404 -77.57 7.98 -99.82
C LEU A 404 -77.33 6.56 -99.26
N GLN A 405 -77.87 5.54 -99.91
CA GLN A 405 -77.72 4.15 -99.49
C GLN A 405 -76.29 3.60 -99.68
N ARG A 406 -75.58 4.04 -100.74
CA ARG A 406 -74.13 3.79 -100.93
C ARG A 406 -73.29 4.48 -99.84
N ALA A 407 -73.53 5.75 -99.57
CA ALA A 407 -72.80 6.49 -98.52
C ALA A 407 -72.97 5.84 -97.13
N HIS A 408 -74.17 5.31 -96.83
CA HIS A 408 -74.40 4.55 -95.59
C HIS A 408 -73.65 3.21 -95.53
N SER A 409 -73.51 2.49 -96.64
CA SER A 409 -72.75 1.22 -96.65
C SER A 409 -71.24 1.47 -96.50
N GLU A 410 -70.71 2.50 -97.16
CA GLU A 410 -69.31 2.93 -97.02
C GLU A 410 -68.98 3.36 -95.58
N ARG A 411 -69.85 4.16 -94.94
CA ARG A 411 -69.67 4.58 -93.54
C ARG A 411 -69.64 3.39 -92.58
N LYS A 412 -70.50 2.38 -92.81
CA LYS A 412 -70.52 1.16 -91.99
C LYS A 412 -69.23 0.35 -92.15
N VAL A 413 -68.71 0.20 -93.36
CA VAL A 413 -67.41 -0.48 -93.59
C VAL A 413 -66.27 0.26 -92.88
N LEU A 414 -66.33 1.59 -92.79
CA LEU A 414 -65.35 2.42 -92.06
C LEU A 414 -65.47 2.26 -90.52
N GLU A 415 -66.69 2.17 -89.99
CA GLU A 415 -66.94 1.85 -88.58
C GLU A 415 -66.49 0.42 -88.22
N ASP A 416 -66.78 -0.55 -89.09
CA ASP A 416 -66.34 -1.95 -88.97
C ASP A 416 -64.81 -2.11 -89.10
N ALA A 417 -64.12 -1.20 -89.81
CA ALA A 417 -62.66 -1.18 -89.89
C ALA A 417 -62.03 -0.57 -88.63
N HIS A 418 -62.53 0.59 -88.18
CA HIS A 418 -62.00 1.29 -87.00
C HIS A 418 -62.21 0.47 -85.70
N THR A 419 -63.29 -0.31 -85.60
CA THR A 419 -63.50 -1.23 -84.47
C THR A 419 -62.47 -2.37 -84.44
N ARG A 420 -62.08 -2.92 -85.59
CA ARG A 420 -61.03 -3.97 -85.68
C ARG A 420 -59.66 -3.45 -85.24
N GLU A 421 -59.20 -2.31 -85.76
CA GLU A 421 -57.94 -1.70 -85.29
C GLU A 421 -57.95 -1.44 -83.78
N LYS A 422 -59.08 -0.97 -83.24
CA LYS A 422 -59.23 -0.69 -81.80
C LYS A 422 -59.10 -1.96 -80.95
N ASP A 423 -59.64 -3.10 -81.40
CA ASP A 423 -59.56 -4.35 -80.66
C ASP A 423 -58.23 -5.11 -80.90
N GLU A 424 -57.55 -4.91 -82.03
CA GLU A 424 -56.17 -5.35 -82.24
C GLU A 424 -55.18 -4.60 -81.32
N LEU A 425 -55.33 -3.28 -81.19
CA LEU A 425 -54.55 -2.46 -80.25
C LEU A 425 -54.81 -2.88 -78.80
N ARG A 426 -56.06 -3.21 -78.44
CA ARG A 426 -56.40 -3.72 -77.09
C ARG A 426 -55.74 -5.05 -76.77
N LYS A 427 -55.70 -5.99 -77.72
CA LYS A 427 -54.93 -7.24 -77.56
C LYS A 427 -53.45 -6.93 -77.35
N ARG A 428 -52.87 -6.04 -78.17
CA ARG A 428 -51.46 -5.63 -78.05
C ARG A 428 -51.09 -5.07 -76.68
N VAL A 429 -52.00 -4.35 -76.02
CA VAL A 429 -51.80 -3.86 -74.65
C VAL A 429 -51.87 -5.01 -73.64
N ALA A 430 -52.85 -5.89 -73.74
CA ALA A 430 -52.99 -7.05 -72.84
C ALA A 430 -51.77 -8.01 -72.94
N ASP A 431 -51.28 -8.27 -74.16
CA ASP A 431 -50.08 -9.08 -74.41
C ASP A 431 -48.85 -8.49 -73.67
N LEU A 432 -48.67 -7.16 -73.75
CA LEU A 432 -47.58 -6.44 -73.09
C LEU A 432 -47.73 -6.37 -71.57
N GLU A 433 -48.96 -6.27 -71.05
CA GLU A 433 -49.22 -6.32 -69.61
C GLU A 433 -48.89 -7.72 -69.05
N GLN A 434 -49.19 -8.79 -69.79
CA GLN A 434 -48.81 -10.16 -69.42
C GLN A 434 -47.29 -10.38 -69.48
N GLU A 435 -46.59 -9.86 -70.50
CA GLU A 435 -45.13 -9.93 -70.60
C GLU A 435 -44.44 -9.20 -69.43
N ASN A 436 -44.94 -8.01 -69.04
CA ASN A 436 -44.42 -7.27 -67.89
C ASN A 436 -44.66 -7.99 -66.55
N ALA A 437 -45.73 -8.76 -66.40
CA ALA A 437 -45.96 -9.59 -65.21
C ALA A 437 -44.90 -10.71 -65.12
N LEU A 438 -44.68 -11.46 -66.21
CA LEU A 438 -43.70 -12.55 -66.25
C LEU A 438 -42.26 -12.06 -65.96
N LEU A 439 -41.86 -10.92 -66.54
CA LEU A 439 -40.54 -10.31 -66.28
C LEU A 439 -40.39 -9.80 -64.84
N LYS A 440 -41.50 -9.48 -64.15
CA LYS A 440 -41.48 -9.12 -62.73
C LYS A 440 -41.26 -10.35 -61.84
N ASP A 441 -41.96 -11.45 -62.12
CA ASP A 441 -41.84 -12.70 -61.37
C ASP A 441 -40.44 -13.31 -61.54
N GLU A 442 -39.89 -13.31 -62.76
CA GLU A 442 -38.52 -13.78 -63.04
C GLU A 442 -37.47 -12.96 -62.28
N LYS A 443 -37.66 -11.63 -62.20
CA LYS A 443 -36.81 -10.73 -61.41
C LYS A 443 -36.90 -11.01 -59.91
N GLU A 444 -38.08 -11.27 -59.37
CA GLU A 444 -38.25 -11.61 -57.95
C GLU A 444 -37.63 -13.00 -57.62
N GLN A 445 -37.74 -13.97 -58.53
CA GLN A 445 -37.06 -15.28 -58.39
C GLN A 445 -35.52 -15.14 -58.37
N LEU A 446 -34.93 -14.38 -59.30
CA LEU A 446 -33.48 -14.13 -59.32
C LEU A 446 -33.00 -13.41 -58.06
N ASN A 447 -33.76 -12.43 -57.56
CA ASN A 447 -33.42 -11.70 -56.33
C ASN A 447 -33.45 -12.62 -55.09
N ASN A 448 -34.40 -13.56 -55.04
CA ASN A 448 -34.46 -14.57 -53.98
C ASN A 448 -33.32 -15.61 -54.07
N GLN A 449 -32.90 -16.02 -55.27
CA GLN A 449 -31.75 -16.91 -55.44
C GLN A 449 -30.44 -16.28 -54.95
N ILE A 450 -30.20 -15.00 -55.28
CA ILE A 450 -29.04 -14.24 -54.78
C ILE A 450 -29.07 -14.13 -53.25
N LEU A 451 -30.24 -13.90 -52.65
CA LEU A 451 -30.39 -13.83 -51.20
C LEU A 451 -30.08 -15.18 -50.52
N CYS A 452 -30.49 -16.31 -51.09
CA CYS A 452 -30.15 -17.63 -50.55
C CYS A 452 -28.65 -17.93 -50.69
N GLN A 453 -28.06 -17.71 -51.87
CA GLN A 453 -26.62 -17.91 -52.10
C GLN A 453 -25.77 -17.12 -51.09
N SER A 454 -26.10 -15.84 -50.83
CA SER A 454 -25.36 -15.04 -49.85
C SER A 454 -25.47 -15.56 -48.40
N LYS A 455 -26.56 -16.25 -48.04
CA LYS A 455 -26.73 -16.89 -46.72
C LYS A 455 -25.96 -18.20 -46.62
N ASP A 456 -25.96 -19.00 -47.67
CA ASP A 456 -25.26 -20.28 -47.71
C ASP A 456 -23.73 -20.07 -47.73
N GLU A 457 -23.22 -19.06 -48.45
CA GLU A 457 -21.81 -18.65 -48.40
C GLU A 457 -21.39 -18.18 -46.99
N LEU A 458 -22.24 -17.40 -46.31
CA LEU A 458 -22.00 -16.98 -44.91
C LEU A 458 -22.05 -18.16 -43.92
N ALA A 459 -22.93 -19.14 -44.15
CA ALA A 459 -22.99 -20.35 -43.33
C ALA A 459 -21.75 -21.23 -43.54
N GLN A 460 -21.34 -21.45 -44.79
CA GLN A 460 -20.16 -22.26 -45.13
C GLN A 460 -18.87 -21.62 -44.61
N THR A 461 -18.65 -20.33 -44.83
CA THR A 461 -17.46 -19.63 -44.29
C THR A 461 -17.39 -19.65 -42.77
N SER A 462 -18.52 -19.46 -42.07
CA SER A 462 -18.61 -19.61 -40.61
C SER A 462 -18.27 -21.03 -40.14
N VAL A 463 -18.73 -22.06 -40.86
CA VAL A 463 -18.39 -23.47 -40.57
C VAL A 463 -16.92 -23.77 -40.83
N GLU A 464 -16.34 -23.25 -41.91
CA GLU A 464 -14.91 -23.39 -42.22
C GLU A 464 -14.01 -22.68 -41.19
N GLU A 465 -14.35 -21.46 -40.77
CA GLU A 465 -13.62 -20.75 -39.71
C GLU A 465 -13.69 -21.50 -38.38
N ASN A 466 -14.84 -22.08 -38.04
CA ASN A 466 -14.98 -22.95 -36.85
C ASN A 466 -14.18 -24.26 -36.97
N LEU A 467 -14.07 -24.84 -38.17
CA LEU A 467 -13.25 -26.04 -38.44
C LEU A 467 -11.75 -25.73 -38.37
N LEU A 468 -11.33 -24.58 -38.89
CA LEU A 468 -9.96 -24.08 -38.77
C LEU A 468 -9.61 -23.79 -37.31
N MET A 469 -10.47 -23.09 -36.57
CA MET A 469 -10.20 -22.75 -35.17
C MET A 469 -10.20 -23.99 -34.26
N LYS A 470 -10.99 -25.03 -34.57
CA LYS A 470 -10.88 -26.35 -33.92
C LYS A 470 -9.54 -27.02 -34.22
N LYS A 471 -9.09 -27.03 -35.49
CA LYS A 471 -7.77 -27.55 -35.87
C LYS A 471 -6.62 -26.80 -35.19
N GLU A 472 -6.67 -25.47 -35.13
CA GLU A 472 -5.66 -24.67 -34.40
C GLU A 472 -5.65 -25.01 -32.90
N LEU A 473 -6.81 -25.28 -32.29
CA LEU A 473 -6.90 -25.70 -30.89
C LEU A 473 -6.37 -27.13 -30.65
N GLU A 474 -6.52 -28.03 -31.61
CA GLU A 474 -5.93 -29.38 -31.57
C GLU A 474 -4.42 -29.38 -31.89
N GLU A 475 -3.95 -28.46 -32.73
CA GLU A 475 -2.52 -28.18 -32.91
C GLU A 475 -1.88 -27.57 -31.66
N GLU A 476 -2.54 -26.63 -30.97
CA GLU A 476 -2.10 -26.14 -29.65
C GLU A 476 -2.05 -27.28 -28.62
N ARG A 477 -3.12 -28.08 -28.50
CA ARG A 477 -3.18 -29.23 -27.57
C ARG A 477 -2.05 -30.23 -27.83
N SER A 478 -1.81 -30.61 -29.08
CA SER A 478 -0.73 -31.53 -29.44
C SER A 478 0.67 -30.91 -29.25
N ARG A 479 0.86 -29.59 -29.46
CA ARG A 479 2.10 -28.88 -29.10
C ARG A 479 2.36 -28.89 -27.60
N TYR A 480 1.34 -28.68 -26.77
CA TYR A 480 1.46 -28.82 -25.31
C TYR A 480 1.76 -30.26 -24.87
N GLN A 481 1.19 -31.26 -25.55
CA GLN A 481 1.39 -32.67 -25.25
C GLN A 481 2.80 -33.17 -25.64
N ASN A 482 3.43 -32.55 -26.64
CA ASN A 482 4.78 -32.88 -27.11
C ASN A 482 5.93 -32.45 -26.17
N LEU A 483 5.66 -31.88 -24.99
CA LEU A 483 6.67 -31.59 -23.95
C LEU A 483 6.81 -32.66 -22.85
N GLN A 484 6.15 -33.83 -22.96
CA GLN A 484 6.38 -34.98 -22.07
C GLN A 484 6.61 -36.28 -22.85
N THR A 485 7.76 -36.91 -22.62
CA THR A 485 8.10 -38.27 -23.07
C THR A 485 8.97 -38.96 -21.99
N PRO A 486 9.08 -40.31 -21.94
CA PRO A 486 8.54 -41.30 -22.88
C PRO A 486 7.65 -42.41 -22.26
N GLY A 487 6.61 -42.80 -23.02
CA GLY A 487 6.17 -44.19 -23.25
C GLY A 487 5.68 -45.08 -22.09
N HIS A 488 4.42 -45.53 -22.19
CA HIS A 488 4.12 -46.89 -22.70
C HIS A 488 2.65 -47.03 -23.18
N ARG A 489 2.37 -48.08 -23.96
CA ARG A 489 1.06 -48.34 -24.60
C ARG A 489 0.02 -48.91 -23.62
N ARG A 490 -1.26 -48.54 -23.79
CA ARG A 490 -2.36 -49.48 -24.19
C ARG A 490 -3.72 -48.77 -24.36
N ASN A 491 -4.31 -48.94 -25.54
CA ASN A 491 -5.75 -48.85 -25.82
C ASN A 491 -6.32 -50.29 -25.88
N PRO A 492 -7.64 -50.52 -26.05
CA PRO A 492 -8.80 -49.61 -25.99
C PRO A 492 -9.91 -50.09 -25.01
N SER A 493 -11.04 -49.35 -24.96
CA SER A 493 -12.40 -49.84 -25.32
C SER A 493 -13.54 -49.43 -24.38
N ASN A 494 -14.69 -49.21 -25.03
CA ASN A 494 -16.08 -49.38 -24.57
C ASN A 494 -16.67 -48.51 -23.42
N GLN A 495 -17.49 -47.54 -23.86
CA GLN A 495 -18.97 -47.64 -23.80
C GLN A 495 -19.68 -47.50 -22.43
N SER A 496 -20.18 -46.30 -22.15
CA SER A 496 -21.59 -46.10 -21.75
C SER A 496 -22.07 -44.69 -22.15
N SER A 497 -23.38 -44.48 -22.12
CA SER A 497 -24.10 -43.26 -22.56
C SER A 497 -25.21 -42.91 -21.58
N LEU A 498 -25.89 -41.77 -21.80
CA LEU A 498 -26.97 -41.17 -20.99
C LEU A 498 -26.40 -40.42 -19.74
N GLU A 499 -26.79 -39.19 -19.37
CA GLU A 499 -28.08 -38.45 -19.45
C GLU A 499 -29.13 -39.04 -18.46
N SER A 500 -29.85 -38.28 -17.62
CA SER A 500 -29.98 -36.82 -17.44
C SER A 500 -29.74 -36.46 -15.93
N ASP A 501 -30.02 -35.29 -15.33
CA ASP A 501 -31.15 -34.36 -15.46
C ASP A 501 -30.85 -32.90 -15.05
N SER A 502 -31.72 -32.02 -15.56
CA SER A 502 -32.17 -30.66 -15.15
C SER A 502 -31.42 -29.86 -14.05
N ASN A 503 -31.44 -28.52 -14.01
CA ASN A 503 -32.55 -27.61 -14.31
C ASN A 503 -32.07 -26.14 -14.36
N TYR A 504 -32.45 -25.34 -15.37
CA TYR A 504 -32.98 -23.97 -15.21
C TYR A 504 -33.44 -23.42 -16.59
N PRO A 505 -34.59 -22.71 -16.70
CA PRO A 505 -35.19 -22.35 -17.99
C PRO A 505 -34.75 -20.98 -18.55
N SER A 506 -35.00 -20.79 -19.84
CA SER A 506 -35.02 -19.48 -20.53
C SER A 506 -36.41 -19.25 -21.12
N ILE A 507 -36.97 -18.04 -20.97
CA ILE A 507 -38.20 -17.59 -21.67
C ILE A 507 -37.97 -16.17 -22.22
N SER A 508 -38.62 -15.87 -23.34
CA SER A 508 -38.37 -14.71 -24.19
C SER A 508 -39.16 -13.44 -23.81
N THR A 509 -38.64 -12.33 -24.32
CA THR A 509 -39.30 -11.07 -24.74
C THR A 509 -40.79 -10.79 -24.46
N SER A 510 -41.02 -9.50 -24.21
CA SER A 510 -42.26 -8.69 -24.35
C SER A 510 -43.30 -8.75 -23.24
N GLU A 511 -43.29 -7.69 -22.42
CA GLU A 511 -44.49 -6.85 -22.19
C GLU A 511 -44.05 -5.40 -21.90
N VAL A 512 -45.00 -4.46 -21.86
CA VAL A 512 -44.74 -3.01 -21.74
C VAL A 512 -45.38 -2.47 -20.46
N GLY A 513 -44.57 -1.83 -19.61
CA GLY A 513 -45.04 -1.17 -18.39
C GLY A 513 -43.95 -0.36 -17.70
N ASP A 514 -44.39 0.71 -17.03
CA ASP A 514 -43.73 1.47 -15.96
C ASP A 514 -42.26 1.88 -16.14
N ALA A 515 -42.06 3.04 -16.78
CA ALA A 515 -40.76 3.68 -17.00
C ALA A 515 -40.58 5.04 -16.27
N GLU A 516 -41.45 5.39 -15.33
CA GLU A 516 -41.42 6.70 -14.65
C GLU A 516 -40.77 6.64 -13.24
N ASP A 517 -41.15 5.69 -12.37
CA ASP A 517 -40.60 5.58 -11.00
C ASP A 517 -39.07 5.37 -10.94
N ALA A 518 -38.47 4.81 -12.00
CA ALA A 518 -37.03 4.57 -12.07
C ALA A 518 -36.18 5.84 -12.30
N LEU A 519 -36.79 6.95 -12.71
CA LEU A 519 -36.05 8.20 -12.98
C LEU A 519 -35.80 9.02 -11.72
N GLN A 520 -36.77 9.06 -10.79
CA GLN A 520 -36.74 10.02 -9.69
C GLN A 520 -35.70 9.69 -8.61
N GLN A 521 -35.33 8.42 -8.45
CA GLN A 521 -34.22 8.01 -7.56
C GLN A 521 -32.81 8.30 -8.15
N VAL A 522 -32.70 8.62 -9.44
CA VAL A 522 -31.40 8.85 -10.10
C VAL A 522 -30.99 10.34 -10.05
N GLU A 523 -31.94 11.27 -10.11
CA GLU A 523 -31.63 12.71 -10.04
C GLU A 523 -31.10 13.14 -8.66
N GLU A 524 -31.69 12.63 -7.57
CA GLU A 524 -31.32 13.03 -6.20
C GLU A 524 -29.88 12.58 -5.85
N ILE A 525 -29.50 11.35 -6.23
CA ILE A 525 -28.13 10.81 -6.08
C ILE A 525 -27.12 11.54 -7.00
N GLY A 526 -27.58 12.13 -8.11
CA GLY A 526 -26.75 12.92 -9.02
C GLY A 526 -26.27 14.25 -8.40
N LEU A 527 -27.14 14.92 -7.63
CA LEU A 527 -26.88 16.26 -7.10
C LEU A 527 -25.82 16.27 -5.98
N GLU A 528 -25.84 15.32 -5.06
CA GLU A 528 -24.81 15.25 -3.99
C GLU A 528 -23.40 15.03 -4.56
N LYS A 529 -23.26 14.18 -5.59
CA LYS A 529 -21.96 13.93 -6.24
C LYS A 529 -21.40 15.19 -6.91
N ALA A 530 -22.24 15.95 -7.61
CA ALA A 530 -21.83 17.20 -8.24
C ALA A 530 -21.34 18.24 -7.21
N ALA A 531 -21.96 18.31 -6.04
CA ALA A 531 -21.53 19.20 -4.95
C ALA A 531 -20.17 18.80 -4.34
N MET A 532 -19.91 17.49 -4.20
CA MET A 532 -18.60 17.00 -3.75
C MET A 532 -17.49 17.28 -4.77
N ASP A 533 -17.74 17.03 -6.06
CA ASP A 533 -16.74 17.27 -7.12
C ASP A 533 -16.36 18.75 -7.25
N LEU A 534 -17.31 19.69 -7.13
CA LEU A 534 -16.99 21.12 -7.12
C LEU A 534 -16.07 21.51 -5.94
N THR A 535 -16.29 20.90 -4.77
CA THR A 535 -15.49 21.13 -3.57
C THR A 535 -14.07 20.56 -3.71
N VAL A 536 -13.92 19.38 -4.34
CA VAL A 536 -12.61 18.77 -4.66
C VAL A 536 -11.89 19.57 -5.75
N PHE A 537 -12.60 20.01 -6.80
CA PHE A 537 -12.06 20.84 -7.87
C PHE A 537 -11.50 22.15 -7.35
N LEU A 538 -12.21 22.86 -6.46
CA LEU A 538 -11.72 24.10 -5.84
C LEU A 538 -10.48 23.87 -4.96
N LYS A 539 -10.42 22.77 -4.21
CA LYS A 539 -9.23 22.39 -3.42
C LYS A 539 -8.03 22.07 -4.32
N LEU A 540 -8.23 21.33 -5.42
CA LEU A 540 -7.19 21.05 -6.42
C LEU A 540 -6.73 22.33 -7.13
N GLN A 541 -7.65 23.20 -7.55
CA GLN A 541 -7.32 24.47 -8.21
C GLN A 541 -6.62 25.47 -7.26
N LYS A 542 -6.85 25.36 -5.94
CA LYS A 542 -6.03 26.05 -4.93
C LYS A 542 -4.63 25.43 -4.86
N ARG A 543 -4.51 24.10 -4.74
CA ARG A 543 -3.20 23.44 -4.61
C ARG A 543 -2.33 23.58 -5.86
N VAL A 544 -2.91 23.61 -7.06
CA VAL A 544 -2.19 23.96 -8.30
C VAL A 544 -1.64 25.37 -8.24
N ARG A 545 -2.43 26.36 -7.80
CA ARG A 545 -1.94 27.75 -7.62
C ARG A 545 -0.86 27.87 -6.54
N GLU A 546 -0.93 27.10 -5.47
CA GLU A 546 0.15 27.01 -4.46
C GLU A 546 1.43 26.42 -5.08
N LEU A 547 1.33 25.32 -5.82
CA LEU A 547 2.47 24.68 -6.51
C LEU A 547 3.07 25.58 -7.61
N GLU A 548 2.26 26.39 -8.30
CA GLU A 548 2.75 27.40 -9.24
C GLU A 548 3.48 28.56 -8.55
N GLN A 549 3.03 28.97 -7.35
CA GLN A 549 3.75 29.94 -6.52
C GLN A 549 5.05 29.37 -5.96
N GLU A 550 5.07 28.10 -5.53
CA GLU A 550 6.29 27.38 -5.13
C GLU A 550 7.26 27.27 -6.32
N ARG A 551 6.78 26.90 -7.53
CA ARG A 551 7.59 26.87 -8.76
C ARG A 551 8.17 28.25 -9.09
N LYS A 552 7.39 29.32 -8.99
CA LYS A 552 7.87 30.70 -9.21
C LYS A 552 8.90 31.13 -8.15
N LYS A 553 8.71 30.78 -6.87
CA LYS A 553 9.70 31.04 -5.81
C LYS A 553 11.03 30.31 -6.09
N LEU A 554 10.97 29.03 -6.46
CA LEU A 554 12.14 28.23 -6.82
C LEU A 554 12.83 28.77 -8.08
N GLN A 555 12.07 29.20 -9.09
CA GLN A 555 12.61 29.80 -10.31
C GLN A 555 13.32 31.13 -10.03
N VAL A 556 12.75 32.01 -9.19
CA VAL A 556 13.41 33.25 -8.73
C VAL A 556 14.63 32.97 -7.84
N GLN A 557 14.65 31.87 -7.09
CA GLN A 557 15.86 31.42 -6.37
C GLN A 557 16.94 30.90 -7.32
N LEU A 558 16.57 30.23 -8.41
CA LEU A 558 17.49 29.78 -9.45
C LEU A 558 18.11 30.99 -10.18
N GLU A 559 17.28 31.92 -10.65
CA GLU A 559 17.70 33.15 -11.32
C GLU A 559 18.60 34.00 -10.41
N LYS A 560 18.32 34.09 -9.10
CA LYS A 560 19.21 34.75 -8.14
C LYS A 560 20.57 34.06 -8.00
N LYS A 561 20.63 32.74 -8.14
CA LYS A 561 21.88 31.96 -8.07
C LYS A 561 22.69 32.14 -9.35
N GLU A 562 22.05 32.05 -10.51
CA GLU A 562 22.65 32.36 -11.81
C GLU A 562 23.13 33.83 -11.90
N GLN A 563 22.45 34.77 -11.23
CA GLN A 563 22.88 36.17 -11.07
C GLN A 563 24.01 36.39 -10.04
N GLN A 564 24.30 35.41 -9.19
CA GLN A 564 25.53 35.41 -8.37
C GLN A 564 26.71 34.83 -9.16
N ASP A 565 26.48 33.74 -9.91
CA ASP A 565 27.53 33.09 -10.72
C ASP A 565 27.96 33.97 -11.90
N SER A 566 27.02 34.61 -12.60
CA SER A 566 27.31 35.53 -13.73
C SER A 566 27.96 36.86 -13.33
N LYS A 567 28.10 37.17 -12.04
CA LYS A 567 28.84 38.35 -11.56
C LYS A 567 30.35 38.15 -11.39
N LYS A 568 30.89 36.97 -11.75
CA LYS A 568 32.33 36.63 -11.67
C LYS A 568 33.07 36.64 -13.02
N ILE A 569 32.71 37.52 -13.96
CA ILE A 569 33.53 37.79 -15.15
C ILE A 569 33.60 39.29 -15.46
N PRO A 570 34.73 39.94 -15.17
CA PRO A 570 35.31 40.99 -16.00
C PRO A 570 36.28 40.35 -17.01
N ALA A 571 36.29 40.82 -18.25
CA ALA A 571 37.30 40.44 -19.23
C ALA A 571 38.35 41.55 -19.34
N GLU A 572 39.64 41.20 -19.30
CA GLU A 572 40.69 41.63 -20.25
C GLU A 572 42.08 41.09 -19.81
N ARG A 573 43.02 41.07 -20.77
CA ARG A 573 44.46 40.82 -20.55
C ARG A 573 45.17 42.17 -20.41
N PRO A 574 46.30 42.33 -19.68
CA PRO A 574 47.41 41.37 -19.71
C PRO A 574 48.25 41.16 -18.42
N SER A 575 49.12 40.14 -18.48
CA SER A 575 50.37 39.93 -17.72
C SER A 575 50.36 39.87 -16.19
N SER A 576 51.23 39.01 -15.65
CA SER A 576 51.66 38.93 -14.22
C SER A 576 50.56 38.99 -13.15
N ASP A 577 50.13 37.82 -12.67
CA ASP A 577 50.59 37.29 -11.36
C ASP A 577 50.01 35.89 -11.13
N LEU A 578 50.83 34.93 -10.65
CA LEU A 578 50.50 33.50 -10.62
C LEU A 578 50.38 32.88 -9.21
N ASP A 579 50.56 33.66 -8.15
CA ASP A 579 50.51 33.15 -6.77
C ASP A 579 49.09 33.16 -6.15
N VAL A 580 48.13 33.88 -6.75
CA VAL A 580 46.79 34.09 -6.14
C VAL A 580 45.91 32.84 -6.16
N ASP A 581 45.96 32.03 -7.22
CA ASP A 581 45.01 30.93 -7.43
C ASP A 581 45.21 29.76 -6.45
N GLN A 582 46.45 29.51 -6.01
CA GLN A 582 46.74 28.41 -5.08
C GLN A 582 46.27 28.71 -3.65
N ASP A 583 46.39 29.96 -3.21
CA ASP A 583 45.78 30.44 -1.98
C ASP A 583 44.25 30.58 -2.10
N ALA A 584 43.72 30.94 -3.28
CA ALA A 584 42.28 30.99 -3.51
C ALA A 584 41.61 29.61 -3.35
N ASP A 585 42.23 28.55 -3.87
CA ASP A 585 41.70 27.18 -3.77
C ASP A 585 41.86 26.61 -2.34
N LEU A 586 42.95 26.94 -1.64
CA LEU A 586 43.10 26.66 -0.20
C LEU A 586 42.08 27.43 0.66
N ALA A 587 41.84 28.71 0.37
CA ALA A 587 40.84 29.53 1.02
C ALA A 587 39.43 29.00 0.76
N TYR A 588 39.11 28.57 -0.47
CA TYR A 588 37.82 27.94 -0.80
C TYR A 588 37.60 26.63 -0.04
N ASN A 589 38.62 25.76 0.02
CA ASN A 589 38.56 24.51 0.79
C ASN A 589 38.63 24.71 2.32
N SER A 590 39.08 25.88 2.78
CA SER A 590 38.99 26.30 4.18
C SER A 590 37.59 26.83 4.50
N LEU A 591 37.06 27.73 3.67
CA LEU A 591 35.71 28.28 3.77
C LEU A 591 34.66 27.18 3.73
N LYS A 592 34.80 26.19 2.83
CA LYS A 592 33.89 25.04 2.74
C LYS A 592 33.91 24.16 4.00
N ARG A 593 35.06 24.05 4.67
CA ARG A 593 35.16 23.39 5.98
C ARG A 593 34.51 24.23 7.08
N GLN A 594 34.75 25.54 7.10
CA GLN A 594 34.15 26.47 8.05
C GLN A 594 32.62 26.54 7.93
N GLU A 595 32.08 26.47 6.72
CA GLU A 595 30.65 26.30 6.45
C GLU A 595 30.12 25.00 7.07
N LEU A 596 30.73 23.85 6.77
CA LEU A 596 30.32 22.54 7.30
C LEU A 596 30.44 22.43 8.82
N GLU A 597 31.44 23.08 9.44
CA GLU A 597 31.56 23.21 10.90
C GLU A 597 30.48 24.13 11.48
N SER A 598 30.13 25.21 10.79
CA SER A 598 29.03 26.11 11.19
C SER A 598 27.66 25.43 11.10
N GLU A 599 27.43 24.61 10.06
CA GLU A 599 26.24 23.76 9.94
C GLU A 599 26.20 22.69 11.03
N ASN A 600 27.32 22.01 11.29
CA ASN A 600 27.40 21.07 12.42
C ASN A 600 27.14 21.74 13.77
N LYS A 601 27.58 22.99 13.96
CA LYS A 601 27.31 23.78 15.17
C LYS A 601 25.84 24.21 15.25
N LYS A 602 25.23 24.59 14.12
CA LYS A 602 23.80 24.92 14.00
C LYS A 602 22.91 23.71 14.29
N LEU A 603 23.18 22.56 13.67
CA LEU A 603 22.48 21.29 13.91
C LEU A 603 22.63 20.81 15.36
N LYS A 604 23.80 21.01 16.00
CA LYS A 604 23.98 20.73 17.44
C LYS A 604 23.17 21.68 18.33
N ASN A 605 23.02 22.95 17.95
CA ASN A 605 22.18 23.89 18.67
C ASN A 605 20.69 23.55 18.48
N GLU A 606 20.25 23.25 17.26
CA GLU A 606 18.88 22.81 16.95
C GLU A 606 18.51 21.51 17.67
N LEU A 607 19.45 20.55 17.76
CA LEU A 607 19.30 19.33 18.58
C LEU A 607 19.18 19.63 20.07
N ASN A 608 19.89 20.65 20.58
CA ASN A 608 19.81 21.04 21.99
C ASN A 608 18.54 21.85 22.30
N GLU A 609 18.06 22.71 21.40
CA GLU A 609 16.75 23.36 21.51
C GLU A 609 15.62 22.32 21.44
N LEU A 610 15.70 21.31 20.56
CA LEU A 610 14.76 20.18 20.54
C LEU A 610 14.76 19.41 21.88
N ARG A 611 15.94 19.10 22.43
CA ARG A 611 16.05 18.45 23.75
C ARG A 611 15.49 19.29 24.88
N LYS A 612 15.68 20.61 24.81
CA LYS A 612 15.17 21.57 25.78
C LYS A 612 13.64 21.68 25.68
N ALA A 613 13.09 21.89 24.49
CA ALA A 613 11.66 21.90 24.24
C ALA A 613 10.96 20.61 24.70
N VAL A 614 11.59 19.44 24.49
CA VAL A 614 11.07 18.15 25.00
C VAL A 614 11.13 18.06 26.53
N ALA A 615 12.15 18.64 27.18
CA ALA A 615 12.23 18.70 28.64
C ALA A 615 11.22 19.69 29.25
N ASP A 616 11.06 20.86 28.62
CA ASP A 616 10.12 21.91 29.02
C ASP A 616 8.68 21.39 28.85
N GLN A 617 8.33 20.79 27.70
CA GLN A 617 7.02 20.19 27.43
C GLN A 617 6.71 18.98 28.33
N ALA A 618 7.72 18.21 28.73
CA ALA A 618 7.57 17.16 29.74
C ALA A 618 7.33 17.70 31.17
N SER A 619 7.67 18.96 31.44
CA SER A 619 7.36 19.63 32.71
C SER A 619 5.92 20.18 32.74
N GLU A 620 5.42 20.68 31.61
CA GLU A 620 4.07 21.27 31.52
C GLU A 620 2.96 20.20 31.49
N HIS A 621 3.18 19.05 30.84
CA HIS A 621 2.15 18.02 30.68
C HIS A 621 2.00 17.00 31.83
N SER A 622 2.54 17.27 33.02
CA SER A 622 2.39 16.39 34.19
C SER A 622 0.96 16.33 34.78
N ALA A 623 -0.03 16.98 34.15
CA ALA A 623 -1.38 17.20 34.69
C ALA A 623 -2.54 16.90 33.71
N ALA A 624 -2.36 15.98 32.74
CA ALA A 624 -3.47 15.45 31.94
C ALA A 624 -3.24 13.97 31.56
N HIS A 625 -4.32 13.19 31.47
CA HIS A 625 -4.26 11.78 31.08
C HIS A 625 -4.10 11.60 29.55
N GLY A 626 -3.29 10.61 29.15
CA GLY A 626 -3.51 9.86 27.91
C GLY A 626 -2.78 10.32 26.65
N THR A 627 -1.49 9.97 26.51
CA THR A 627 -0.89 9.44 25.26
C THR A 627 0.57 9.00 25.47
N PRO A 628 0.84 7.71 25.72
CA PRO A 628 2.22 7.19 25.78
C PRO A 628 2.97 7.28 24.43
N ASP A 629 2.22 7.26 23.32
CA ASP A 629 2.78 7.04 21.98
C ASP A 629 3.64 8.20 21.46
N SER A 630 3.33 9.45 21.80
CA SER A 630 4.09 10.61 21.33
C SER A 630 5.56 10.56 21.80
N TYR A 631 5.76 10.21 23.07
CA TYR A 631 7.10 10.04 23.66
C TYR A 631 7.82 8.80 23.11
N CYS A 632 7.11 7.70 22.88
CA CYS A 632 7.65 6.50 22.22
C CYS A 632 8.06 6.76 20.76
N LEU A 633 7.28 7.54 20.02
CA LEU A 633 7.56 7.94 18.65
C LEU A 633 8.81 8.83 18.57
N LEU A 634 8.91 9.84 19.44
CA LEU A 634 10.11 10.67 19.56
C LEU A 634 11.35 9.84 19.94
N LEU A 635 11.22 8.90 20.88
CA LEU A 635 12.33 8.01 21.25
C LEU A 635 12.78 7.10 20.11
N ASN A 636 11.88 6.66 19.23
CA ASN A 636 12.24 5.89 18.05
C ASN A 636 12.86 6.76 16.95
N GLN A 637 12.34 7.98 16.70
CA GLN A 637 12.98 8.94 15.80
C GLN A 637 14.39 9.31 16.28
N LEU A 638 14.60 9.48 17.59
CA LEU A 638 15.91 9.76 18.18
C LEU A 638 16.89 8.59 18.00
N LYS A 639 16.43 7.33 18.07
CA LYS A 639 17.27 6.15 17.76
C LYS A 639 17.66 6.13 16.28
N LEU A 640 16.69 6.25 15.37
CA LEU A 640 16.94 6.21 13.93
C LEU A 640 17.94 7.31 13.51
N ALA A 641 17.78 8.53 14.03
CA ALA A 641 18.72 9.63 13.81
C ALA A 641 20.12 9.38 14.43
N HIS A 642 20.20 8.63 15.53
CA HIS A 642 21.48 8.22 16.12
C HIS A 642 22.15 7.09 15.33
N GLU A 643 21.38 6.15 14.80
CA GLU A 643 21.84 5.05 13.98
C GLU A 643 22.34 5.55 12.62
N GLU A 644 21.65 6.50 11.97
CA GLU A 644 22.17 7.19 10.78
C GLU A 644 23.45 7.99 11.09
N LEU A 645 23.55 8.61 12.28
CA LEU A 645 24.77 9.30 12.70
C LEU A 645 25.96 8.35 12.87
N GLU A 646 25.76 7.13 13.40
CA GLU A 646 26.83 6.13 13.47
C GLU A 646 27.21 5.60 12.07
N VAL A 647 26.24 5.34 11.18
CA VAL A 647 26.53 4.96 9.78
C VAL A 647 27.35 6.05 9.07
N ARG A 648 27.00 7.33 9.22
CA ARG A 648 27.77 8.46 8.66
C ARG A 648 29.18 8.54 9.23
N LYS A 649 29.41 8.15 10.48
CA LYS A 649 30.77 8.06 11.05
C LYS A 649 31.55 6.89 10.45
N GLU A 650 30.92 5.74 10.20
CA GLU A 650 31.56 4.60 9.52
C GLU A 650 31.92 4.95 8.07
N GLU A 651 31.03 5.61 7.33
CA GLU A 651 31.29 6.15 5.98
C GLU A 651 32.52 7.10 5.99
N VAL A 652 32.55 8.07 6.92
CA VAL A 652 33.68 9.00 7.09
C VAL A 652 34.97 8.28 7.52
N LEU A 653 34.88 7.22 8.34
CA LEU A 653 36.03 6.40 8.72
C LEU A 653 36.60 5.62 7.53
N ILE A 654 35.74 5.05 6.67
CA ILE A 654 36.14 4.35 5.45
C ILE A 654 36.83 5.33 4.48
N LEU A 655 36.20 6.48 4.20
CA LEU A 655 36.78 7.52 3.34
C LEU A 655 38.11 8.05 3.89
N ARG A 656 38.20 8.30 5.20
CA ARG A 656 39.45 8.74 5.85
C ARG A 656 40.54 7.65 5.77
N THR A 657 40.18 6.38 5.86
CA THR A 657 41.13 5.25 5.72
C THR A 657 41.61 5.11 4.28
N GLN A 658 40.74 5.35 3.29
CA GLN A 658 41.10 5.39 1.87
C GLN A 658 42.05 6.56 1.56
N ILE A 659 41.79 7.75 2.09
CA ILE A 659 42.69 8.92 1.95
C ILE A 659 44.04 8.65 2.60
N VAL A 660 44.07 8.16 3.85
CA VAL A 660 45.33 7.87 4.57
C VAL A 660 46.13 6.76 3.88
N SER A 661 45.50 5.74 3.30
CA SER A 661 46.20 4.68 2.54
C SER A 661 46.63 5.11 1.13
N ALA A 662 46.06 6.18 0.57
CA ALA A 662 46.59 6.85 -0.62
C ALA A 662 47.80 7.74 -0.28
N ASP A 663 47.74 8.53 0.79
CA ASP A 663 48.88 9.35 1.24
C ASP A 663 50.06 8.51 1.72
N GLN A 664 49.81 7.39 2.42
CA GLN A 664 50.87 6.43 2.78
C GLN A 664 51.54 5.82 1.54
N ARG A 665 50.79 5.53 0.46
CA ARG A 665 51.36 5.10 -0.83
C ARG A 665 52.18 6.21 -1.50
N ARG A 666 51.73 7.48 -1.47
CA ARG A 666 52.54 8.64 -1.93
C ARG A 666 53.84 8.81 -1.15
N LEU A 667 53.83 8.57 0.16
CA LEU A 667 55.03 8.65 1.01
C LEU A 667 55.98 7.47 0.79
N ALA A 668 55.46 6.26 0.57
CA ALA A 668 56.27 5.08 0.24
C ALA A 668 57.05 5.23 -1.08
N GLY A 669 56.58 6.08 -2.01
CA GLY A 669 57.27 6.40 -3.25
C GLY A 669 58.42 7.43 -3.13
N LYS A 670 58.65 8.05 -1.97
CA LYS A 670 59.70 9.06 -1.78
C LYS A 670 61.01 8.48 -1.23
N GLY A 671 61.79 7.87 -2.11
CA GLY A 671 63.23 7.71 -1.94
C GLY A 671 64.00 8.82 -2.67
N SER A 672 64.72 9.66 -1.91
CA SER A 672 65.53 10.81 -2.39
C SER A 672 64.79 12.12 -2.70
N GLU A 673 65.42 13.22 -2.29
CA GLU A 673 65.12 14.63 -2.55
C GLU A 673 66.45 15.41 -2.44
N PRO A 674 66.58 16.64 -3.00
CA PRO A 674 65.69 17.33 -3.92
C PRO A 674 66.39 17.77 -5.23
N ASN A 675 65.62 18.10 -6.27
CA ASN A 675 66.03 19.17 -7.19
C ASN A 675 64.81 19.93 -7.74
N ILE A 676 65.04 21.18 -8.10
CA ILE A 676 64.05 22.17 -8.55
C ILE A 676 63.85 22.03 -10.07
N ASN A 677 62.70 22.50 -10.59
CA ASN A 677 62.29 22.52 -12.02
C ASN A 677 61.87 21.17 -12.65
N ALA A 678 60.64 20.69 -12.37
CA ALA A 678 59.93 19.73 -13.28
C ALA A 678 58.41 19.56 -13.01
N ARG A 679 57.59 20.63 -13.05
CA ARG A 679 56.11 20.55 -13.11
C ARG A 679 55.52 21.86 -13.67
N THR A 680 54.48 21.90 -14.50
CA THR A 680 53.67 20.83 -15.11
C THR A 680 53.50 21.06 -16.62
N SER A 681 53.74 20.02 -17.43
CA SER A 681 53.05 19.86 -18.71
C SER A 681 51.97 18.80 -18.54
N TRP A 682 50.73 19.09 -18.95
CA TRP A 682 49.68 18.08 -19.10
C TRP A 682 49.81 17.44 -20.49
N PRO A 683 50.15 16.14 -20.60
CA PRO A 683 50.11 15.45 -21.88
C PRO A 683 48.65 15.10 -22.20
N ASN A 684 48.09 15.74 -23.22
CA ASN A 684 46.96 15.14 -23.93
C ASN A 684 47.46 13.92 -24.73
N SER A 685 46.55 12.97 -24.96
CA SER A 685 46.76 11.65 -25.57
C SER A 685 47.48 10.59 -24.72
N GLU A 686 46.79 9.45 -24.60
CA GLU A 686 47.36 8.10 -24.66
C GLU A 686 48.59 7.80 -23.79
N LYS A 687 48.40 7.81 -22.46
CA LYS A 687 49.15 6.93 -21.57
C LYS A 687 48.20 6.10 -20.72
N HIS A 688 48.60 4.85 -20.50
CA HIS A 688 47.83 3.82 -19.81
C HIS A 688 47.47 4.32 -18.40
N VAL A 689 46.20 4.26 -18.01
CA VAL A 689 45.85 4.22 -16.59
C VAL A 689 46.33 2.86 -16.10
N ASP A 690 47.12 2.81 -15.02
CA ASP A 690 47.60 1.53 -14.52
C ASP A 690 46.42 0.62 -14.19
N GLN A 691 46.47 -0.60 -14.72
CA GLN A 691 45.29 -1.47 -14.77
C GLN A 691 44.85 -1.88 -13.36
N GLU A 692 45.78 -1.94 -12.41
CA GLU A 692 45.49 -2.19 -11.00
C GLU A 692 44.79 -1.01 -10.33
N ASP A 693 45.21 0.25 -10.55
CA ASP A 693 44.55 1.45 -9.99
C ASP A 693 43.10 1.59 -10.50
N ALA A 694 42.86 1.33 -11.79
CA ALA A 694 41.51 1.32 -12.36
C ALA A 694 40.64 0.19 -11.77
N ILE A 695 41.24 -0.98 -11.50
CA ILE A 695 40.57 -2.12 -10.87
C ILE A 695 40.32 -1.86 -9.38
N GLU A 696 41.23 -1.25 -8.62
CA GLU A 696 41.02 -0.86 -7.22
C GLU A 696 39.90 0.18 -7.10
N ALA A 697 39.89 1.22 -7.94
CA ALA A 697 38.84 2.23 -7.94
C ALA A 697 37.45 1.61 -8.25
N TYR A 698 37.38 0.74 -9.26
CA TYR A 698 36.17 -0.01 -9.59
C TYR A 698 35.74 -0.95 -8.45
N HIS A 699 36.68 -1.65 -7.80
CA HIS A 699 36.41 -2.50 -6.64
C HIS A 699 35.92 -1.69 -5.43
N GLY A 700 36.44 -0.48 -5.20
CA GLY A 700 35.97 0.44 -4.17
C GLY A 700 34.50 0.82 -4.39
N VAL A 701 34.16 1.27 -5.60
CA VAL A 701 32.77 1.60 -5.99
C VAL A 701 31.86 0.36 -5.94
N CYS A 702 32.35 -0.83 -6.31
CA CYS A 702 31.60 -2.07 -6.13
C CYS A 702 31.40 -2.45 -4.65
N GLN A 703 32.30 -2.07 -3.74
CA GLN A 703 32.13 -2.31 -2.30
C GLN A 703 31.11 -1.34 -1.69
N THR A 704 31.17 -0.04 -2.02
CA THR A 704 30.17 0.94 -1.55
C THR A 704 28.78 0.64 -2.09
N ASN A 705 28.66 0.26 -3.38
CA ASN A 705 27.37 -0.10 -3.95
C ASN A 705 26.79 -1.37 -3.33
N ARG A 706 27.62 -2.39 -3.02
CA ARG A 706 27.17 -3.59 -2.28
C ARG A 706 26.74 -3.29 -0.85
N LEU A 707 27.36 -2.31 -0.18
CA LEU A 707 26.97 -1.87 1.15
C LEU A 707 25.60 -1.18 1.11
N LEU A 708 25.40 -0.25 0.16
CA LEU A 708 24.13 0.42 -0.08
C LEU A 708 23.01 -0.54 -0.49
N GLU A 709 23.29 -1.51 -1.38
CA GLU A 709 22.35 -2.59 -1.72
C GLU A 709 21.96 -3.43 -0.51
N ALA A 710 22.91 -3.76 0.37
CA ALA A 710 22.64 -4.52 1.59
C ALA A 710 21.82 -3.72 2.61
N GLN A 711 22.07 -2.42 2.76
CA GLN A 711 21.30 -1.51 3.61
C GLN A 711 19.86 -1.36 3.08
N LEU A 712 19.67 -1.09 1.79
CA LEU A 712 18.35 -1.01 1.14
C LEU A 712 17.58 -2.33 1.26
N GLN A 713 18.24 -3.48 1.13
CA GLN A 713 17.61 -4.79 1.34
C GLN A 713 17.26 -5.05 2.81
N ALA A 714 18.07 -4.57 3.77
CA ALA A 714 17.74 -4.68 5.19
C ALA A 714 16.51 -3.83 5.54
N GLN A 715 16.50 -2.55 5.16
CA GLN A 715 15.39 -1.62 5.38
C GLN A 715 14.09 -2.11 4.70
N SER A 716 14.19 -2.61 3.46
CA SER A 716 13.04 -3.20 2.74
C SER A 716 12.49 -4.45 3.43
N ARG A 717 13.35 -5.23 4.12
CA ARG A 717 12.93 -6.42 4.87
C ARG A 717 12.27 -6.05 6.19
N GLU A 718 12.83 -5.07 6.88
CA GLU A 718 12.32 -4.54 8.15
C GLU A 718 10.94 -3.90 7.97
N HIS A 719 10.77 -3.03 6.97
CA HIS A 719 9.46 -2.47 6.62
C HIS A 719 8.47 -3.54 6.14
N GLY A 720 8.94 -4.62 5.50
CA GLY A 720 8.11 -5.79 5.20
C GLY A 720 7.65 -6.54 6.45
N GLU A 721 8.51 -6.66 7.46
CA GLU A 721 8.19 -7.27 8.76
C GLU A 721 7.22 -6.38 9.57
N GLU A 722 7.35 -5.04 9.50
CA GLU A 722 6.36 -4.08 10.04
C GLU A 722 4.98 -4.22 9.39
N VAL A 723 4.92 -4.21 8.05
CA VAL A 723 3.65 -4.25 7.30
C VAL A 723 2.90 -5.56 7.51
N GLU A 724 3.60 -6.71 7.59
CA GLU A 724 2.95 -7.98 7.97
C GLU A 724 2.51 -7.99 9.44
N GLY A 725 3.26 -7.35 10.35
CA GLY A 725 2.86 -7.17 11.74
C GLY A 725 1.59 -6.34 11.90
N LEU A 726 1.47 -5.22 11.18
CA LEU A 726 0.28 -4.37 11.17
C LEU A 726 -0.93 -5.09 10.57
N LYS A 727 -0.74 -5.88 9.50
CA LYS A 727 -1.81 -6.74 8.95
C LYS A 727 -2.30 -7.77 9.97
N ALA A 728 -1.39 -8.40 10.71
CA ALA A 728 -1.74 -9.37 11.74
C ALA A 728 -2.54 -8.73 12.89
N GLN A 729 -2.19 -7.50 13.29
CA GLN A 729 -2.97 -6.73 14.28
C GLN A 729 -4.37 -6.38 13.75
N VAL A 730 -4.49 -5.89 12.50
CA VAL A 730 -5.79 -5.58 11.87
C VAL A 730 -6.65 -6.84 11.69
N GLN A 731 -6.04 -8.01 11.46
CA GLN A 731 -6.76 -9.27 11.38
C GLN A 731 -7.25 -9.74 12.76
N ALA A 732 -6.39 -9.70 13.79
CA ALA A 732 -6.76 -10.05 15.16
C ALA A 732 -7.89 -9.14 15.71
N LEU A 733 -7.84 -7.83 15.44
CA LEU A 733 -8.89 -6.90 15.84
C LEU A 733 -10.24 -7.16 15.13
N LYS A 734 -10.23 -7.75 13.93
CA LYS A 734 -11.47 -8.19 13.26
C LYS A 734 -12.01 -9.47 13.86
N GLU A 735 -11.13 -10.44 14.14
CA GLU A 735 -11.51 -11.70 14.79
C GLU A 735 -12.10 -11.43 16.19
N GLU A 736 -11.49 -10.53 16.96
CA GLU A 736 -12.01 -10.05 18.25
C GLU A 736 -13.35 -9.31 18.11
N MET A 737 -13.51 -8.46 17.10
CA MET A 737 -14.78 -7.77 16.81
C MET A 737 -15.90 -8.75 16.41
N ASP A 738 -15.60 -9.76 15.58
CA ASP A 738 -16.55 -10.79 15.17
C ASP A 738 -16.95 -11.70 16.34
N GLU A 739 -16.02 -12.02 17.26
CA GLU A 739 -16.31 -12.74 18.51
C GLU A 739 -17.15 -11.90 19.49
N GLN A 740 -16.87 -10.60 19.63
CA GLN A 740 -17.68 -9.67 20.43
C GLN A 740 -19.10 -9.54 19.85
N GLN A 741 -19.25 -9.46 18.53
CA GLN A 741 -20.55 -9.39 17.88
C GLN A 741 -21.35 -10.70 18.03
N GLN A 742 -20.69 -11.86 17.93
CA GLN A 742 -21.33 -13.16 18.18
C GLN A 742 -21.77 -13.34 19.64
N THR A 743 -20.91 -12.99 20.61
CA THR A 743 -21.26 -13.09 22.03
C THR A 743 -22.35 -12.09 22.45
N PHE A 744 -22.38 -10.89 21.87
CA PHE A 744 -23.48 -9.93 22.04
C PHE A 744 -24.81 -10.50 21.52
N CYS A 745 -24.83 -11.06 20.31
CA CYS A 745 -26.01 -11.72 19.74
C CYS A 745 -26.49 -12.93 20.56
N GLN A 746 -25.57 -13.72 21.15
CA GLN A 746 -25.95 -14.81 22.05
C GLN A 746 -26.52 -14.29 23.39
N THR A 747 -25.96 -13.20 23.93
CA THR A 747 -26.43 -12.59 25.18
C THR A 747 -27.87 -12.09 25.05
N LEU A 748 -28.22 -11.49 23.91
CA LEU A 748 -29.58 -11.03 23.61
C LEU A 748 -30.64 -12.15 23.56
N LEU A 749 -30.23 -13.42 23.43
CA LEU A 749 -31.13 -14.58 23.41
C LEU A 749 -31.33 -15.22 24.81
N LEU A 750 -30.61 -14.74 25.84
CA LEU A 750 -30.75 -15.19 27.22
C LEU A 750 -31.90 -14.48 27.94
N SER A 751 -32.45 -15.09 29.00
CA SER A 751 -33.41 -14.43 29.89
C SER A 751 -32.76 -13.28 30.69
N PRO A 752 -33.51 -12.27 31.18
CA PRO A 752 -32.91 -11.12 31.87
C PRO A 752 -32.03 -11.47 33.09
N GLU A 753 -32.38 -12.52 33.82
CA GLU A 753 -31.60 -13.03 34.95
C GLU A 753 -30.29 -13.68 34.47
N ALA A 754 -30.34 -14.49 33.41
CA ALA A 754 -29.16 -15.11 32.80
C ALA A 754 -28.25 -14.09 32.09
N GLN A 755 -28.80 -12.99 31.54
CA GLN A 755 -28.02 -11.86 31.02
C GLN A 755 -27.21 -11.19 32.14
N LEU A 756 -27.81 -11.01 33.32
CA LEU A 756 -27.13 -10.44 34.49
C LEU A 756 -26.01 -11.36 34.99
N GLU A 757 -26.27 -12.67 35.12
CA GLU A 757 -25.24 -13.64 35.50
C GLU A 757 -24.11 -13.72 34.47
N PHE A 758 -24.42 -13.71 33.18
CA PHE A 758 -23.42 -13.73 32.11
C PHE A 758 -22.54 -12.48 32.11
N GLY A 759 -23.14 -11.28 32.29
CA GLY A 759 -22.40 -10.04 32.44
C GLY A 759 -21.47 -10.04 33.65
N ILE A 760 -21.92 -10.55 34.80
CA ILE A 760 -21.08 -10.71 36.00
C ILE A 760 -19.94 -11.72 35.76
N GLN A 761 -20.18 -12.81 35.03
CA GLN A 761 -19.15 -13.79 34.67
C GLN A 761 -18.12 -13.23 33.67
N GLN A 762 -18.55 -12.43 32.68
CA GLN A 762 -17.64 -11.71 31.79
C GLN A 762 -16.78 -10.70 32.58
N GLU A 763 -17.36 -9.92 33.48
CA GLU A 763 -16.63 -8.89 34.22
C GLU A 763 -15.64 -9.51 35.23
N LEU A 764 -16.03 -10.60 35.90
CA LEU A 764 -15.10 -11.42 36.71
C LEU A 764 -13.95 -11.97 35.86
N SER A 765 -14.21 -12.37 34.62
CA SER A 765 -13.19 -12.86 33.70
C SER A 765 -12.25 -11.75 33.22
N ARG A 766 -12.78 -10.57 32.86
CA ARG A 766 -11.98 -9.39 32.47
C ARG A 766 -11.09 -8.94 33.62
N LEU A 767 -11.65 -8.77 34.81
CA LEU A 767 -10.91 -8.42 36.02
C LEU A 767 -9.86 -9.48 36.40
N THR A 768 -10.12 -10.77 36.14
CA THR A 768 -9.13 -11.84 36.35
C THR A 768 -7.95 -11.73 35.38
N ASN A 769 -8.21 -11.42 34.11
CA ASN A 769 -7.18 -11.22 33.09
C ASN A 769 -6.37 -9.95 33.34
N GLU A 770 -7.01 -8.82 33.64
CA GLU A 770 -6.34 -7.58 34.07
C GLU A 770 -5.43 -7.83 35.28
N ASN A 771 -5.90 -8.59 36.28
CA ASN A 771 -5.11 -9.01 37.44
C ASN A 771 -4.00 -10.02 37.11
N LEU A 772 -3.98 -10.64 35.94
CA LEU A 772 -2.88 -11.48 35.45
C LEU A 772 -1.83 -10.62 34.73
N ASP A 773 -2.27 -9.72 33.83
CA ASP A 773 -1.40 -8.80 33.11
C ASP A 773 -0.69 -7.81 34.03
N LEU A 774 -1.37 -7.31 35.06
CA LEU A 774 -0.75 -6.48 36.10
C LEU A 774 0.32 -7.25 36.89
N LYS A 775 0.13 -8.55 37.17
CA LYS A 775 1.16 -9.40 37.80
C LYS A 775 2.34 -9.65 36.87
N GLU A 776 2.08 -9.91 35.58
CA GLU A 776 3.13 -9.99 34.56
C GLU A 776 3.93 -8.69 34.45
N LEU A 777 3.27 -7.53 34.47
CA LEU A 777 3.90 -6.22 34.40
C LEU A 777 4.75 -5.94 35.65
N VAL A 778 4.24 -6.24 36.85
CA VAL A 778 5.02 -6.17 38.10
C VAL A 778 6.24 -7.09 38.03
N GLU A 779 6.11 -8.34 37.57
CA GLU A 779 7.25 -9.23 37.37
C GLU A 779 8.27 -8.68 36.35
N LYS A 780 7.81 -8.09 35.24
CA LYS A 780 8.67 -7.46 34.22
C LYS A 780 9.41 -6.24 34.81
N LEU A 781 8.74 -5.42 35.62
CA LEU A 781 9.32 -4.28 36.33
C LEU A 781 10.33 -4.72 37.39
N GLU A 782 10.02 -5.69 38.25
CA GLU A 782 10.98 -6.26 39.21
C GLU A 782 12.21 -6.86 38.52
N LYS A 783 12.04 -7.54 37.38
CA LYS A 783 13.16 -8.08 36.60
C LYS A 783 14.04 -6.96 36.04
N ASN A 784 13.47 -5.81 35.70
CA ASN A 784 14.21 -4.63 35.26
C ASN A 784 14.87 -3.87 36.42
N GLU A 785 14.19 -3.71 37.55
CA GLU A 785 14.76 -3.15 38.79
C GLU A 785 15.97 -3.99 39.25
N ARG A 786 15.86 -5.32 39.18
CA ARG A 786 16.96 -6.26 39.44
C ARG A 786 18.11 -6.21 38.42
N LYS A 787 17.89 -5.68 37.20
CA LYS A 787 18.98 -5.36 36.23
C LYS A 787 19.62 -4.02 36.58
N LEU A 788 18.82 -2.98 36.82
CA LEU A 788 19.28 -1.63 37.15
C LEU A 788 20.10 -1.62 38.45
N LYS A 789 19.64 -2.30 39.51
CA LYS A 789 20.41 -2.48 40.76
C LYS A 789 21.76 -3.19 40.54
N LYS A 790 21.87 -4.11 39.57
CA LYS A 790 23.15 -4.73 39.19
C LYS A 790 24.05 -3.77 38.40
N GLN A 791 23.50 -3.03 37.45
CA GLN A 791 24.25 -2.02 36.69
C GLN A 791 24.76 -0.90 37.61
N LEU A 792 23.90 -0.37 38.49
CA LEU A 792 24.27 0.62 39.50
C LEU A 792 25.42 0.12 40.39
N LYS A 793 25.36 -1.15 40.86
CA LYS A 793 26.44 -1.75 41.65
C LYS A 793 27.75 -1.94 40.86
N ILE A 794 27.69 -2.13 39.54
CA ILE A 794 28.87 -2.14 38.67
C ILE A 794 29.42 -0.72 38.48
N TYR A 795 28.57 0.29 38.31
CA TYR A 795 29.00 1.68 38.19
C TYR A 795 29.57 2.24 39.51
N MET A 796 28.94 1.98 40.66
CA MET A 796 29.49 2.32 41.97
C MET A 796 30.87 1.67 42.17
N LYS A 797 31.05 0.41 41.77
CA LYS A 797 32.38 -0.21 41.82
C LYS A 797 33.37 0.48 40.88
N LYS A 798 32.98 0.80 39.63
CA LYS A 798 33.85 1.54 38.70
C LYS A 798 34.25 2.92 39.25
N VAL A 799 33.34 3.62 39.95
CA VAL A 799 33.64 4.89 40.62
C VAL A 799 34.67 4.66 41.73
N GLN A 800 34.46 3.67 42.61
CA GLN A 800 35.42 3.32 43.66
C GLN A 800 36.79 2.86 43.11
N ASP A 801 36.82 2.10 42.02
CA ASP A 801 38.03 1.66 41.34
C ASP A 801 38.76 2.89 40.70
N LEU A 802 38.03 3.91 40.22
CA LEU A 802 38.59 5.17 39.70
C LEU A 802 39.05 6.14 40.80
N GLU A 803 38.31 6.23 41.91
CA GLU A 803 38.68 6.99 43.10
C GLU A 803 39.97 6.43 43.73
N ALA A 804 40.10 5.10 43.79
CA ALA A 804 41.33 4.43 44.21
C ALA A 804 42.51 4.72 43.25
N ALA A 805 42.26 4.74 41.93
CA ALA A 805 43.28 5.13 40.95
C ALA A 805 43.70 6.61 41.10
N GLN A 806 42.75 7.52 41.37
CA GLN A 806 43.05 8.92 41.66
C GLN A 806 43.78 9.10 43.00
N ALA A 807 43.47 8.31 44.03
CA ALA A 807 44.17 8.33 45.31
C ALA A 807 45.64 7.89 45.15
N LEU A 808 45.90 6.88 44.33
CA LEU A 808 47.27 6.47 43.95
C LEU A 808 47.99 7.59 43.18
N ALA A 809 47.35 8.19 42.17
CA ALA A 809 47.93 9.29 41.40
C ALA A 809 48.17 10.58 42.23
N GLN A 810 47.42 10.80 43.32
CA GLN A 810 47.67 11.89 44.26
C GLN A 810 48.85 11.63 45.21
N SER A 811 49.26 10.37 45.39
CA SER A 811 50.39 10.01 46.26
C SER A 811 51.72 10.61 45.75
N GLU A 812 51.94 10.62 44.44
CA GLU A 812 53.19 11.11 43.82
C GLU A 812 53.28 12.64 43.74
N ARG A 813 52.16 13.37 43.93
CA ARG A 813 52.13 14.84 43.79
C ARG A 813 52.14 15.62 45.11
N ARG A 814 51.92 14.97 46.26
CA ARG A 814 51.92 15.66 47.58
C ARG A 814 53.31 15.86 48.16
N ARG A 815 54.15 16.63 47.47
CA ARG A 815 55.44 17.13 48.02
C ARG A 815 55.74 18.60 47.71
N HIS A 816 54.71 19.45 47.59
CA HIS A 816 54.84 20.90 47.77
C HIS A 816 53.57 21.54 48.34
N GLU A 817 53.80 22.66 49.03
CA GLU A 817 52.87 23.76 49.36
C GLU A 817 51.71 23.53 50.36
N LEU A 818 51.26 24.65 50.93
CA LEU A 818 50.58 24.77 52.22
C LEU A 818 49.50 25.88 52.20
N ASN A 819 48.44 25.64 52.95
CA ASN A 819 47.46 26.61 53.48
C ASN A 819 46.41 27.29 52.54
N ARG A 820 45.18 27.34 53.09
CA ARG A 820 44.02 28.21 52.73
C ARG A 820 43.34 27.98 51.37
N GLN A 821 42.03 28.20 51.18
CA GLN A 821 40.80 28.27 52.02
C GLN A 821 39.61 28.27 51.01
N VAL A 822 38.36 27.83 51.22
CA VAL A 822 37.60 27.26 52.36
C VAL A 822 36.73 26.09 51.82
N THR A 823 36.31 25.12 52.63
CA THR A 823 35.31 24.10 52.25
C THR A 823 33.98 24.26 53.00
N VAL A 824 32.87 24.40 52.27
CA VAL A 824 31.51 24.32 52.83
C VAL A 824 31.14 22.85 53.01
N GLN A 825 31.16 22.34 54.25
CA GLN A 825 30.74 20.97 54.55
C GLN A 825 29.20 20.84 54.45
N ARG A 826 28.70 20.32 53.33
CA ARG A 826 27.42 19.59 53.35
C ARG A 826 27.67 18.24 54.03
N LYS A 827 27.38 18.17 55.34
CA LYS A 827 27.26 16.89 56.03
C LYS A 827 26.03 16.16 55.49
N GLU A 828 26.23 15.01 54.87
CA GLU A 828 25.18 14.01 54.77
C GLU A 828 24.76 13.64 56.21
N LYS A 829 23.46 13.72 56.52
CA LYS A 829 22.90 13.28 57.80
C LYS A 829 22.28 11.91 57.60
N ASP A 830 22.70 10.93 58.40
CA ASP A 830 21.97 9.67 58.55
C ASP A 830 20.57 9.97 59.13
N PHE A 831 19.54 9.80 58.31
CA PHE A 831 18.15 9.98 58.74
C PHE A 831 17.71 8.81 59.63
N GLN A 832 17.80 9.00 60.95
CA GLN A 832 17.53 7.94 61.94
C GLN A 832 16.07 7.44 61.98
N GLY A 833 15.12 8.15 61.33
CA GLY A 833 13.70 7.76 61.27
C GLY A 833 12.97 7.92 62.61
N MET A 834 13.14 9.08 63.24
CA MET A 834 12.52 9.46 64.52
C MET A 834 12.07 10.93 64.40
N LEU A 835 11.00 11.30 65.10
CA LEU A 835 10.45 12.66 65.10
C LEU A 835 10.29 13.17 66.53
N GLU A 836 10.93 14.30 66.83
CA GLU A 836 10.74 15.00 68.10
C GLU A 836 9.46 15.85 68.06
N TYR A 837 8.77 15.95 69.20
CA TYR A 837 7.64 16.85 69.42
C TYR A 837 7.67 17.38 70.87
N HIS A 838 7.20 18.60 71.11
CA HIS A 838 7.07 19.14 72.47
C HIS A 838 5.82 18.59 73.15
N LYS A 839 5.85 18.44 74.47
CA LYS A 839 4.72 17.87 75.22
C LYS A 839 3.46 18.74 75.16
N GLU A 840 3.65 20.05 75.02
CA GLU A 840 2.57 21.04 74.83
C GLU A 840 1.85 20.85 73.48
N ASP A 841 2.57 20.42 72.44
CA ASP A 841 2.03 20.18 71.10
C ASP A 841 1.21 18.88 70.98
N GLU A 842 1.17 18.01 72.00
CA GLU A 842 0.54 16.67 71.88
C GLU A 842 -0.95 16.75 71.47
N ALA A 843 -1.68 17.73 72.01
CA ALA A 843 -3.08 17.95 71.66
C ALA A 843 -3.25 18.42 70.20
N LEU A 844 -2.31 19.22 69.68
CA LEU A 844 -2.30 19.68 68.29
C LEU A 844 -1.87 18.55 67.33
N LEU A 845 -0.89 17.75 67.73
CA LEU A 845 -0.41 16.57 67.01
C LEU A 845 -1.55 15.56 66.80
N ILE A 846 -2.27 15.20 67.87
CA ILE A 846 -3.41 14.28 67.77
C ILE A 846 -4.60 14.92 67.04
N ARG A 847 -4.85 16.22 67.20
CA ARG A 847 -5.92 16.87 66.41
C ARG A 847 -5.63 16.80 64.91
N ASN A 848 -4.44 17.22 64.50
CA ASN A 848 -4.08 17.38 63.10
C ASN A 848 -3.78 16.03 62.40
N LEU A 849 -3.25 15.03 63.11
CA LEU A 849 -2.98 13.69 62.55
C LEU A 849 -4.13 12.69 62.71
N VAL A 850 -5.05 12.90 63.66
CA VAL A 850 -6.10 11.93 63.99
C VAL A 850 -7.50 12.50 63.81
N THR A 851 -7.90 13.57 64.51
CA THR A 851 -9.32 13.96 64.56
C THR A 851 -9.82 14.78 63.37
N ASP A 852 -8.95 15.59 62.78
CA ASP A 852 -9.33 16.58 61.76
C ASP A 852 -8.82 16.18 60.35
N LEU A 853 -8.07 15.08 60.27
CA LEU A 853 -7.47 14.54 59.05
C LEU A 853 -8.52 13.85 58.17
N LYS A 854 -8.71 14.34 56.93
CA LYS A 854 -9.61 13.72 55.94
C LYS A 854 -8.84 12.73 55.03
N PRO A 855 -9.38 11.53 54.73
CA PRO A 855 -8.70 10.55 53.87
C PRO A 855 -8.32 11.10 52.49
N GLN A 856 -9.19 11.92 51.89
CA GLN A 856 -9.00 12.47 50.54
C GLN A 856 -7.85 13.49 50.48
N ALA A 857 -7.48 14.12 51.61
CA ALA A 857 -6.36 15.06 51.70
C ALA A 857 -4.98 14.38 51.67
N LEU A 858 -4.92 13.04 51.69
CA LEU A 858 -3.69 12.25 51.61
C LEU A 858 -3.53 11.47 50.29
N ALA A 859 -4.42 11.69 49.31
CA ALA A 859 -4.27 11.13 47.97
C ALA A 859 -2.92 11.55 47.35
N GLY A 860 -2.11 10.57 46.92
CA GLY A 860 -0.75 10.78 46.42
C GLY A 860 0.37 10.78 47.47
N THR A 861 0.05 10.67 48.77
CA THR A 861 1.05 10.50 49.84
C THR A 861 1.35 9.03 50.15
N VAL A 862 2.32 8.78 51.04
CA VAL A 862 2.68 7.41 51.46
C VAL A 862 1.48 6.73 52.16
N PRO A 863 1.06 5.51 51.76
CA PRO A 863 -0.07 4.83 52.38
C PRO A 863 0.20 4.58 53.88
N CYS A 864 -0.80 4.87 54.71
CA CYS A 864 -0.72 4.87 56.17
C CYS A 864 0.30 5.86 56.77
N LEU A 865 0.56 7.01 56.13
CA LEU A 865 1.47 8.06 56.63
C LEU A 865 1.22 8.46 58.12
N PRO A 866 -0.02 8.67 58.60
CA PRO A 866 -0.27 8.97 60.03
C PRO A 866 0.29 7.91 60.98
N ALA A 867 0.11 6.63 60.66
CA ALA A 867 0.65 5.52 61.45
C ALA A 867 2.19 5.55 61.53
N TYR A 868 2.86 5.93 60.44
CA TYR A 868 4.32 6.08 60.44
C TYR A 868 4.80 7.30 61.23
N ILE A 869 4.12 8.44 61.13
CA ILE A 869 4.46 9.66 61.90
C ILE A 869 4.30 9.40 63.40
N LEU A 870 3.15 8.85 63.82
CA LEU A 870 2.90 8.48 65.23
C LEU A 870 3.95 7.50 65.76
N TYR A 871 4.33 6.50 64.96
CA TYR A 871 5.40 5.55 65.30
C TYR A 871 6.79 6.22 65.42
N MET A 872 7.12 7.18 64.55
CA MET A 872 8.38 7.95 64.65
C MET A 872 8.43 8.82 65.90
N CYS A 873 7.29 9.36 66.35
CA CYS A 873 7.18 10.12 67.61
C CYS A 873 7.31 9.23 68.85
N ILE A 874 6.67 8.05 68.86
CA ILE A 874 6.83 7.06 69.95
C ILE A 874 8.28 6.57 70.02
N ARG A 875 8.88 6.21 68.89
CA ARG A 875 10.27 5.76 68.82
C ARG A 875 11.26 6.82 69.28
N HIS A 876 10.95 8.11 69.10
CA HIS A 876 11.74 9.20 69.69
C HIS A 876 11.58 9.27 71.22
N ALA A 877 10.36 9.19 71.75
CA ALA A 877 10.11 9.23 73.19
C ALA A 877 10.76 8.02 73.92
N ASP A 878 10.68 6.84 73.31
CA ASP A 878 11.36 5.61 73.74
C ASP A 878 12.90 5.74 73.68
N TYR A 879 13.46 6.26 72.59
CA TYR A 879 14.90 6.52 72.47
C TYR A 879 15.45 7.49 73.53
N VAL A 880 14.61 8.40 74.03
CA VAL A 880 14.94 9.35 75.11
C VAL A 880 14.64 8.77 76.51
N ASN A 881 14.03 7.58 76.60
CA ASN A 881 13.52 6.93 77.82
C ASN A 881 12.48 7.79 78.60
N ASP A 882 11.57 8.46 77.88
CA ASP A 882 10.46 9.20 78.48
C ASP A 882 9.16 8.36 78.46
N ASP A 883 9.08 7.41 79.40
CA ASP A 883 7.93 6.50 79.58
C ASP A 883 6.59 7.25 79.70
N LEU A 884 6.59 8.42 80.35
CA LEU A 884 5.40 9.25 80.54
C LEU A 884 4.91 9.82 79.20
N LYS A 885 5.83 10.23 78.32
CA LYS A 885 5.54 10.73 76.98
C LYS A 885 5.10 9.60 76.03
N VAL A 886 5.73 8.41 76.13
CA VAL A 886 5.25 7.20 75.42
C VAL A 886 3.82 6.83 75.83
N HIS A 887 3.55 6.76 77.14
CA HIS A 887 2.22 6.41 77.65
C HIS A 887 1.16 7.47 77.32
N SER A 888 1.50 8.77 77.43
CA SER A 888 0.62 9.88 77.05
C SER A 888 0.25 9.78 75.57
N LEU A 889 1.24 9.75 74.68
CA LEU A 889 1.02 9.74 73.24
C LEU A 889 0.19 8.53 72.77
N LEU A 890 0.47 7.34 73.31
CA LEU A 890 -0.34 6.14 73.03
C LEU A 890 -1.79 6.30 73.49
N THR A 891 -2.00 6.80 74.71
CA THR A 891 -3.34 7.01 75.28
C THR A 891 -4.13 8.06 74.47
N SER A 892 -3.49 9.20 74.18
CA SER A 892 -4.04 10.29 73.36
C SER A 892 -4.38 9.81 71.94
N THR A 893 -3.51 9.01 71.31
CA THR A 893 -3.75 8.40 69.99
C THR A 893 -4.95 7.45 70.01
N ILE A 894 -4.99 6.50 70.95
CA ILE A 894 -6.07 5.51 71.06
C ILE A 894 -7.42 6.21 71.28
N ASN A 895 -7.47 7.24 72.13
CA ASN A 895 -8.67 7.99 72.40
C ASN A 895 -9.09 8.88 71.20
N GLY A 896 -8.14 9.45 70.46
CA GLY A 896 -8.38 10.13 69.19
C GLY A 896 -9.04 9.22 68.16
N ILE A 897 -8.46 8.04 67.89
CA ILE A 897 -8.99 7.07 66.91
C ILE A 897 -10.38 6.58 67.32
N LYS A 898 -10.59 6.25 68.60
CA LYS A 898 -11.93 5.89 69.14
C LYS A 898 -12.96 7.01 68.94
N LYS A 899 -12.57 8.27 69.16
CA LYS A 899 -13.45 9.44 68.97
C LYS A 899 -13.82 9.65 67.51
N VAL A 900 -12.89 9.42 66.58
CA VAL A 900 -13.14 9.48 65.13
C VAL A 900 -14.09 8.38 64.70
N LEU A 901 -13.76 7.12 64.98
CA LEU A 901 -14.59 5.97 64.61
C LEU A 901 -16.01 6.08 65.18
N LYS A 902 -16.17 6.53 66.43
CA LYS A 902 -17.50 6.74 67.04
C LYS A 902 -18.29 7.90 66.39
N LYS A 903 -17.63 8.87 65.78
CA LYS A 903 -18.26 10.02 65.10
C LYS A 903 -18.55 9.76 63.62
N HIS A 904 -17.78 8.88 62.99
CA HIS A 904 -17.80 8.59 61.55
C HIS A 904 -18.07 7.09 61.27
N ASN A 905 -18.86 6.44 62.13
CA ASN A 905 -19.15 5.00 62.06
C ASN A 905 -19.84 4.59 60.75
N ASP A 906 -20.68 5.48 60.22
CA ASP A 906 -21.47 5.23 59.01
C ASP A 906 -20.73 5.66 57.73
N ASP A 907 -19.52 6.23 57.88
CA ASP A 907 -18.60 6.60 56.81
C ASP A 907 -17.59 5.46 56.60
N PHE A 908 -17.81 4.69 55.53
CA PHE A 908 -16.98 3.54 55.19
C PHE A 908 -15.54 3.94 54.78
N GLU A 909 -15.35 5.09 54.14
CA GLU A 909 -14.00 5.57 53.77
C GLU A 909 -13.19 5.89 55.02
N MET A 910 -13.77 6.67 55.94
CA MET A 910 -13.10 7.07 57.19
C MET A 910 -12.87 5.88 58.12
N THR A 911 -13.82 4.93 58.18
CA THR A 911 -13.68 3.70 58.96
C THR A 911 -12.60 2.78 58.37
N SER A 912 -12.60 2.54 57.06
CA SER A 912 -11.58 1.75 56.37
C SER A 912 -10.18 2.37 56.48
N PHE A 913 -10.08 3.69 56.31
CA PHE A 913 -8.83 4.45 56.48
C PHE A 913 -8.25 4.29 57.90
N TRP A 914 -9.06 4.41 58.95
CA TRP A 914 -8.58 4.29 60.33
C TRP A 914 -8.32 2.85 60.76
N LEU A 915 -9.05 1.86 60.24
CA LEU A 915 -8.70 0.44 60.40
C LEU A 915 -7.31 0.13 59.78
N SER A 916 -7.08 0.58 58.55
CA SER A 916 -5.80 0.39 57.84
C SER A 916 -4.62 1.05 58.56
N ASN A 917 -4.78 2.30 59.01
CA ASN A 917 -3.77 3.00 59.81
C ASN A 917 -3.51 2.31 61.17
N THR A 918 -4.57 1.90 61.88
CA THR A 918 -4.43 1.23 63.19
C THR A 918 -3.71 -0.12 63.07
N CYS A 919 -4.03 -0.91 62.05
CA CYS A 919 -3.34 -2.17 61.74
C CYS A 919 -1.86 -1.94 61.39
N ARG A 920 -1.53 -0.91 60.61
CA ARG A 920 -0.14 -0.56 60.30
C ARG A 920 0.63 -0.10 61.56
N PHE A 921 0.02 0.75 62.38
CA PHE A 921 0.60 1.27 63.61
C PHE A 921 0.92 0.14 64.60
N LEU A 922 -0.05 -0.77 64.83
CA LEU A 922 0.14 -1.96 65.66
C LEU A 922 1.24 -2.89 65.12
N HIS A 923 1.35 -3.06 63.80
CA HIS A 923 2.45 -3.81 63.19
C HIS A 923 3.81 -3.16 63.46
N CYS A 924 3.93 -1.84 63.31
CA CYS A 924 5.18 -1.13 63.59
C CYS A 924 5.59 -1.27 65.06
N LEU A 925 4.66 -1.15 66.00
CA LEU A 925 4.91 -1.35 67.43
C LEU A 925 5.32 -2.80 67.76
N LYS A 926 4.64 -3.82 67.20
CA LYS A 926 5.00 -5.24 67.38
C LYS A 926 6.33 -5.63 66.74
N GLN A 927 6.72 -4.96 65.65
CA GLN A 927 8.04 -5.14 65.06
C GLN A 927 9.15 -4.48 65.90
N TYR A 928 8.79 -3.45 66.70
CA TYR A 928 9.70 -2.74 67.59
C TYR A 928 9.90 -3.44 68.94
N SER A 929 8.84 -4.04 69.52
CA SER A 929 8.92 -4.73 70.83
C SER A 929 9.79 -5.98 70.84
N GLY A 930 10.09 -6.57 69.67
CA GLY A 930 10.97 -7.73 69.55
C GLY A 930 10.35 -9.07 69.94
N ASP A 931 9.03 -9.15 70.14
CA ASP A 931 8.32 -10.37 70.57
C ASP A 931 8.53 -11.57 69.63
N GLU A 932 9.31 -12.56 70.10
CA GLU A 932 9.61 -13.77 69.31
C GLU A 932 8.35 -14.53 68.87
N GLN A 933 7.26 -14.47 69.65
CA GLN A 933 5.99 -15.13 69.34
C GLN A 933 5.33 -14.59 68.05
N HIS A 934 5.60 -13.35 67.65
CA HIS A 934 5.09 -12.79 66.39
C HIS A 934 6.06 -12.94 65.19
N VAL A 935 7.35 -13.19 65.43
CA VAL A 935 8.36 -13.42 64.37
C VAL A 935 8.03 -14.65 63.51
N PHE A 936 7.30 -15.63 64.06
CA PHE A 936 7.01 -16.90 63.41
C PHE A 936 5.80 -16.91 62.46
N HIS A 937 4.90 -15.93 62.48
CA HIS A 937 3.62 -16.06 61.75
C HIS A 937 3.64 -15.58 60.28
N PHE A 938 4.64 -14.79 59.86
CA PHE A 938 4.80 -14.38 58.45
C PHE A 938 6.24 -14.50 57.94
N ARG A 939 6.91 -15.62 58.24
CA ARG A 939 8.18 -16.01 57.60
C ARG A 939 8.05 -17.29 56.75
N ALA A 940 7.07 -17.27 55.85
CA ALA A 940 6.82 -18.31 54.85
C ALA A 940 7.79 -18.19 53.63
N PRO A 941 8.03 -19.27 52.86
CA PRO A 941 9.35 -19.47 52.24
C PRO A 941 9.47 -19.12 50.75
N GLN A 942 10.71 -19.26 50.24
CA GLN A 942 10.96 -19.38 48.80
C GLN A 942 10.30 -20.64 48.23
N ILE A 943 9.42 -20.44 47.25
CA ILE A 943 9.13 -21.30 46.09
C ILE A 943 9.44 -22.81 46.24
N SER A 944 8.43 -23.59 46.61
CA SER A 944 8.10 -24.87 45.96
C SER A 944 6.69 -25.28 46.34
N GLY A 945 5.75 -25.29 45.39
CA GLY A 945 4.33 -25.53 45.67
C GLY A 945 3.93 -27.01 45.59
N GLN A 946 2.85 -27.35 46.28
CA GLN A 946 1.92 -28.41 45.86
C GLN A 946 0.51 -28.18 46.44
N ASN A 947 -0.48 -28.87 45.86
CA ASN A 947 -1.91 -28.70 46.12
C ASN A 947 -2.31 -29.02 47.57
N GLY A 948 -3.43 -28.44 48.03
CA GLY A 948 -4.11 -28.94 49.24
C GLY A 948 -4.85 -27.88 50.05
N GLY A 949 -5.87 -27.23 49.50
CA GLY A 949 -6.79 -26.43 50.30
C GLY A 949 -7.79 -27.34 51.03
N GLN A 950 -7.93 -27.19 52.35
CA GLN A 950 -9.13 -27.64 53.07
C GLN A 950 -9.55 -26.62 54.12
N ARG A 951 -10.87 -26.49 54.27
CA ARG A 951 -11.54 -25.48 55.11
C ARG A 951 -11.28 -25.75 56.59
N PHE A 952 -11.17 -24.67 57.38
CA PHE A 952 -11.84 -24.63 58.67
C PHE A 952 -13.00 -23.64 58.60
N ARG A 953 -14.10 -23.95 59.29
CA ARG A 953 -15.35 -23.18 59.21
C ARG A 953 -15.32 -21.97 60.14
N SER A 954 -15.79 -20.84 59.63
CA SER A 954 -16.85 -20.05 60.25
C SER A 954 -17.69 -19.50 59.10
#